data_AF-A0AAW0GJ92-F1
#
_entry.id   AF-A0AAW0GJ92-F1
#
_cell.length_a   1.000
_cell.length_b   1.000
_cell.length_c   1.000
_cell.angle_alpha   90.00
_cell.angle_beta   90.00
_cell.angle_gamma   90.00
#
_symmetry.space_group_name_H-M   'P 1'
#
loop_
_entity.id
_entity.type
_entity.pdbx_description
1 polymer ?
#
loop_
_entity_poly.entity_id
_entity_poly.type
_entity_poly.pdbx_seq_one_letter_code
_entity_poly.pdbx_strand_id
1 'polypeptide(L)'
;MSSNVKTSTVLGIAHFNDVYQVSDQKINVDNKEEVINVTKFATLLSSITSKWKGRDKGGKDGLIIFSGDLFSPSIESSTTRGRHMPPIANGLGIDVGVAGNHEFDFGYPRLKELINDTAFPWLLSNIVDTTTGKVPEPMKEFYVLERVGVRIGFVGLVEKDWIATITGWPENFNTMICIPNDIELARALCALSPDAQKTKNIASEQGVDLLLGGHDHVYWISKGVTSWDGYDLQTPQPDAADDQGDVLIVKSGTDFQDLSEVILTLQDTPPGSIRKKIIKEIKGQRHVTRGDTPVDEAIKVIVDNELKTIQASMQDPICDTEVELDVRSSNIRVHESAVGNWVTDCMRHAHDEALIQLGYGKADGVIASTGNFRGDRVYKPGRLTLGDLMTMLPFPDPSVVVELDANALWDALESAVSRWPSQEGRFPALSGLRMTFDGSKPPGQRVLEVWLLADKVECKSGLVDKEQVLRSSTRKYLIMVGEYMVQGGDGYDVLKGQKQVLSAENGQSKSTIVRKFLLGAQMLKKTANEQPEALSRLLQTKPVEMFGKMNLKLVPPAPLRNVHNLVQSTVAGVSPVLKALVPRPFAAAALILAEFGEIGLLDSYERRRSRMRIRLQVRSLLKLPTSLAIFAGFLNPPTRPPMQTRRMQRSMPQRRMRRRIFL
;
A
#
# COMPACT_ATOMS: atom_id res chain seq x y z
N MET A 1 -18.95 -54.42 16.13
CA MET A 1 -18.01 -53.33 15.80
C MET A 1 -18.62 -52.55 14.66
N SER A 2 -19.32 -51.44 14.94
CA SER A 2 -19.91 -50.61 13.90
C SER A 2 -18.81 -49.91 13.13
N SER A 3 -18.86 -50.00 11.81
CA SER A 3 -18.08 -49.22 10.87
C SER A 3 -18.26 -47.74 11.16
N ASN A 4 -17.28 -47.12 11.83
CA ASN A 4 -17.17 -45.66 11.93
C ASN A 4 -16.96 -45.13 10.50
N VAL A 5 -18.05 -44.70 9.86
CA VAL A 5 -18.00 -43.91 8.64
C VAL A 5 -17.18 -42.66 8.96
N LYS A 6 -15.97 -42.56 8.40
CA LYS A 6 -15.15 -41.36 8.50
C LYS A 6 -15.95 -40.20 7.91
N THR A 7 -16.40 -39.28 8.75
CA THR A 7 -17.11 -38.07 8.33
C THR A 7 -16.14 -37.15 7.61
N SER A 8 -16.20 -37.09 6.27
CA SER A 8 -15.47 -36.10 5.48
C SER A 8 -16.06 -34.71 5.75
N THR A 9 -15.23 -33.76 6.15
CA THR A 9 -15.67 -32.37 6.35
C THR A 9 -15.34 -31.56 5.10
N VAL A 10 -16.30 -30.79 4.58
CA VAL A 10 -16.09 -29.91 3.44
C VAL A 10 -16.01 -28.48 3.91
N LEU A 11 -14.94 -27.77 3.53
CA LEU A 11 -14.70 -26.36 3.85
C LEU A 11 -14.56 -25.55 2.57
N GLY A 12 -15.37 -24.52 2.42
CA GLY A 12 -15.28 -23.55 1.32
C GLY A 12 -14.43 -22.34 1.71
N ILE A 13 -13.59 -21.88 0.78
CA ILE A 13 -12.78 -20.66 0.91
C ILE A 13 -13.03 -19.80 -0.34
N ALA A 14 -13.29 -18.51 -0.14
CA ALA A 14 -13.18 -17.49 -1.17
C ALA A 14 -11.88 -16.73 -0.91
N HIS A 15 -10.97 -16.71 -1.90
CA HIS A 15 -9.64 -16.10 -1.77
C HIS A 15 -9.41 -15.04 -2.84
N PHE A 16 -8.85 -13.90 -2.42
CA PHE A 16 -8.42 -12.80 -3.29
C PHE A 16 -7.26 -12.04 -2.63
N ASN A 17 -6.53 -11.26 -3.42
CA ASN A 17 -5.31 -10.54 -3.05
C ASN A 17 -5.15 -9.31 -3.96
N ASP A 18 -4.30 -8.36 -3.55
CA ASP A 18 -3.83 -7.24 -4.37
C ASP A 18 -4.96 -6.42 -4.98
N VAL A 19 -5.78 -5.76 -4.15
CA VAL A 19 -6.98 -5.06 -4.61
C VAL A 19 -6.92 -3.57 -4.35
N TYR A 20 -6.84 -2.78 -5.42
CA TYR A 20 -6.47 -1.37 -5.30
C TYR A 20 -7.57 -0.42 -5.79
N GLN A 21 -8.16 -0.71 -6.96
CA GLN A 21 -9.10 0.18 -7.63
C GLN A 21 -10.56 -0.15 -7.34
N VAL A 22 -11.26 0.77 -6.69
CA VAL A 22 -12.70 0.60 -6.34
C VAL A 22 -13.64 1.14 -7.41
N SER A 23 -13.18 2.10 -8.22
CA SER A 23 -13.93 2.69 -9.32
C SER A 23 -13.92 1.81 -10.56
N ASP A 24 -14.63 2.26 -11.60
CA ASP A 24 -14.64 1.62 -12.91
C ASP A 24 -13.22 1.56 -13.49
N GLN A 25 -12.78 0.34 -13.77
CA GLN A 25 -11.51 0.04 -14.41
C GLN A 25 -11.77 -0.67 -15.74
N LYS A 26 -11.00 -0.30 -16.76
CA LYS A 26 -11.01 -0.98 -18.05
C LYS A 26 -10.01 -2.11 -18.02
N ILE A 27 -10.48 -3.32 -18.27
CA ILE A 27 -9.65 -4.51 -18.34
C ILE A 27 -9.83 -5.17 -19.70
N ASN A 28 -8.83 -5.92 -20.13
CA ASN A 28 -8.96 -6.79 -21.29
C ASN A 28 -9.07 -8.23 -20.79
N VAL A 29 -10.24 -8.84 -21.01
CA VAL A 29 -10.40 -10.27 -20.73
C VAL A 29 -10.90 -10.98 -21.97
N ASP A 30 -10.27 -12.10 -22.31
CA ASP A 30 -10.59 -12.91 -23.49
C ASP A 30 -10.60 -12.09 -24.79
N ASN A 31 -9.64 -11.15 -24.92
CA ASN A 31 -9.51 -10.19 -26.02
C ASN A 31 -10.69 -9.21 -26.17
N LYS A 32 -11.42 -8.96 -25.09
CA LYS A 32 -12.54 -8.03 -25.05
C LYS A 32 -12.32 -6.98 -23.95
N GLU A 33 -12.49 -5.72 -24.32
CA GLU A 33 -12.49 -4.62 -23.35
C GLU A 33 -13.76 -4.70 -22.50
N GLU A 34 -13.59 -4.80 -21.18
CA GLU A 34 -14.67 -4.82 -20.20
C GLU A 34 -14.43 -3.74 -19.14
N VAL A 35 -15.53 -3.26 -18.55
CA VAL A 35 -15.49 -2.30 -17.44
C VAL A 35 -15.97 -2.99 -16.18
N ILE A 36 -15.08 -3.16 -15.21
CA ILE A 36 -15.39 -3.78 -13.92
C ILE A 36 -15.17 -2.81 -12.77
N ASN A 37 -15.65 -3.17 -11.57
CA ASN A 37 -15.36 -2.46 -10.33
C ASN A 37 -15.63 -3.38 -9.12
N VAL A 38 -15.32 -2.90 -7.91
CA VAL A 38 -15.49 -3.70 -6.67
C VAL A 38 -16.95 -4.10 -6.41
N THR A 39 -17.94 -3.35 -6.89
CA THR A 39 -19.35 -3.67 -6.68
C THR A 39 -19.78 -4.89 -7.49
N LYS A 40 -19.18 -5.13 -8.65
CA LYS A 40 -19.40 -6.34 -9.46
C LYS A 40 -18.66 -7.54 -8.87
N PHE A 41 -17.43 -7.33 -8.42
CA PHE A 41 -16.67 -8.35 -7.69
C PHE A 41 -17.42 -8.83 -6.43
N ALA A 42 -18.03 -7.91 -5.69
CA ALA A 42 -18.85 -8.24 -4.53
C ALA A 42 -20.02 -9.17 -4.87
N THR A 43 -20.65 -9.02 -6.04
CA THR A 43 -21.67 -9.95 -6.52
C THR A 43 -21.11 -11.35 -6.74
N LEU A 44 -19.91 -11.48 -7.32
CA LEU A 44 -19.25 -12.78 -7.47
C LEU A 44 -18.95 -13.41 -6.10
N LEU A 45 -18.42 -12.64 -5.16
CA LEU A 45 -18.16 -13.09 -3.80
C LEU A 45 -19.45 -13.54 -3.10
N SER A 46 -20.53 -12.77 -3.24
CA SER A 46 -21.86 -13.13 -2.76
C SER A 46 -22.36 -14.42 -3.39
N SER A 47 -22.14 -14.63 -4.69
CA SER A 47 -22.54 -15.85 -5.41
C SER A 47 -21.85 -17.10 -4.86
N ILE A 48 -20.56 -17.03 -4.53
CA ILE A 48 -19.80 -18.13 -3.92
C ILE A 48 -20.27 -18.36 -2.48
N THR A 49 -20.29 -17.29 -1.68
CA THR A 49 -20.58 -17.40 -0.25
C THR A 49 -22.02 -17.83 0.04
N SER A 50 -22.96 -17.57 -0.88
CA SER A 50 -24.35 -18.04 -0.79
C SER A 50 -24.49 -19.57 -0.91
N LYS A 51 -23.50 -20.27 -1.50
CA LYS A 51 -23.48 -21.74 -1.60
C LYS A 51 -23.16 -22.42 -0.27
N TRP A 52 -22.58 -21.68 0.68
CA TRP A 52 -22.19 -22.23 1.98
C TRP A 52 -23.42 -22.50 2.85
N LYS A 53 -23.44 -23.67 3.48
CA LYS A 53 -24.54 -24.07 4.35
C LYS A 53 -24.71 -23.07 5.50
N GLY A 54 -25.95 -22.84 5.91
CA GLY A 54 -26.27 -21.97 7.04
C GLY A 54 -26.13 -20.46 6.80
N ARG A 55 -25.64 -20.01 5.63
CA ARG A 55 -25.54 -18.56 5.28
C ARG A 55 -26.91 -17.87 5.34
N ASP A 56 -27.97 -18.56 4.92
CA ASP A 56 -29.39 -18.16 5.03
C ASP A 56 -29.85 -17.89 6.47
N LYS A 57 -29.16 -18.46 7.46
CA LYS A 57 -29.42 -18.32 8.90
C LYS A 57 -28.37 -17.46 9.61
N GLY A 58 -27.56 -16.71 8.86
CA GLY A 58 -26.46 -15.90 9.39
C GLY A 58 -25.21 -16.71 9.76
N GLY A 59 -25.14 -17.98 9.34
CA GLY A 59 -24.01 -18.87 9.52
C GLY A 59 -22.81 -18.44 8.66
N LYS A 60 -21.61 -18.72 9.17
CA LYS A 60 -20.33 -18.50 8.49
C LYS A 60 -19.65 -19.85 8.33
N ASP A 61 -20.15 -20.72 7.45
CA ASP A 61 -19.58 -22.07 7.30
C ASP A 61 -18.32 -22.10 6.41
N GLY A 62 -18.10 -21.07 5.59
CA GLY A 62 -16.87 -20.89 4.81
C GLY A 62 -15.97 -19.76 5.33
N LEU A 63 -14.92 -19.48 4.56
CA LEU A 63 -13.89 -18.48 4.86
C LEU A 63 -13.73 -17.50 3.70
N ILE A 64 -13.67 -16.22 4.02
CA ILE A 64 -13.23 -15.18 3.07
C ILE A 64 -11.83 -14.75 3.50
N ILE A 65 -10.80 -15.13 2.74
CA ILE A 65 -9.39 -14.89 3.07
C ILE A 65 -8.78 -13.90 2.10
N PHE A 66 -8.00 -12.97 2.66
CA PHE A 66 -7.36 -11.90 1.91
C PHE A 66 -5.84 -11.90 2.12
N SER A 67 -5.06 -11.99 1.05
CA SER A 67 -3.59 -12.09 1.13
C SER A 67 -2.85 -10.76 0.93
N GLY A 68 -3.43 -9.66 1.42
CA GLY A 68 -2.76 -8.37 1.54
C GLY A 68 -2.89 -7.48 0.32
N ASP A 69 -2.32 -6.28 0.44
CA ASP A 69 -2.32 -5.23 -0.58
C ASP A 69 -3.71 -4.63 -0.81
N LEU A 70 -4.22 -3.97 0.24
CA LEU A 70 -5.54 -3.37 0.29
C LEU A 70 -5.50 -1.84 0.16
N PHE A 71 -4.59 -1.17 0.86
CA PHE A 71 -4.76 0.27 1.10
C PHE A 71 -4.25 1.18 -0.03
N SER A 72 -3.43 0.66 -0.93
CA SER A 72 -2.72 1.41 -1.98
C SER A 72 -2.23 0.41 -3.05
N PRO A 73 -1.94 0.82 -4.30
CA PRO A 73 -2.06 2.16 -4.87
C PRO A 73 -3.33 2.39 -5.71
N SER A 74 -4.00 3.51 -5.49
CA SER A 74 -5.10 3.95 -6.36
C SER A 74 -5.22 5.47 -6.38
N ILE A 75 -5.99 6.02 -7.32
CA ILE A 75 -6.31 7.44 -7.35
C ILE A 75 -7.01 7.83 -6.04
N GLU A 76 -7.89 6.96 -5.55
CA GLU A 76 -8.57 7.10 -4.28
C GLU A 76 -7.61 7.00 -3.11
N SER A 77 -6.61 6.10 -3.13
CA SER A 77 -5.60 5.99 -2.06
C SER A 77 -4.70 7.23 -1.99
N SER A 78 -4.33 7.82 -3.14
CA SER A 78 -3.54 9.04 -3.18
C SER A 78 -4.24 10.24 -2.52
N THR A 79 -5.59 10.25 -2.56
CA THR A 79 -6.44 11.24 -1.88
C THR A 79 -6.73 10.86 -0.43
N THR A 80 -7.15 9.64 -0.17
CA THR A 80 -7.70 9.22 1.13
C THR A 80 -6.70 8.58 2.08
N ARG A 81 -5.51 8.24 1.59
CA ARG A 81 -4.46 7.51 2.31
C ARG A 81 -5.00 6.21 2.88
N GLY A 82 -5.53 5.36 1.99
CA GLY A 82 -6.12 4.05 2.27
C GLY A 82 -7.52 4.03 2.88
N ARG A 83 -8.02 5.17 3.39
CA ARG A 83 -9.26 5.22 4.19
C ARG A 83 -10.55 4.85 3.47
N HIS A 84 -10.56 4.90 2.14
CA HIS A 84 -11.70 4.45 1.36
C HIS A 84 -11.92 2.93 1.45
N MET A 85 -10.88 2.16 1.76
CA MET A 85 -10.92 0.70 1.72
C MET A 85 -11.53 0.02 2.96
N PRO A 86 -11.29 0.44 4.22
CA PRO A 86 -11.87 -0.24 5.37
C PRO A 86 -13.39 -0.44 5.32
N PRO A 87 -14.22 0.57 4.95
CA PRO A 87 -15.66 0.38 4.80
C PRO A 87 -16.03 -0.69 3.76
N ILE A 88 -15.30 -0.72 2.64
CA ILE A 88 -15.51 -1.67 1.53
C ILE A 88 -15.08 -3.07 1.96
N ALA A 89 -13.88 -3.21 2.53
CA ALA A 89 -13.34 -4.47 3.04
C ALA A 89 -14.23 -5.09 4.13
N ASN A 90 -14.80 -4.25 5.01
CA ASN A 90 -15.79 -4.68 5.99
C ASN A 90 -17.09 -5.15 5.33
N GLY A 91 -17.53 -4.46 4.27
CA GLY A 91 -18.69 -4.85 3.46
C GLY A 91 -18.52 -6.19 2.75
N LEU A 92 -17.30 -6.48 2.26
CA LEU A 92 -16.96 -7.77 1.64
C LEU A 92 -16.93 -8.94 2.65
N GLY A 93 -16.85 -8.63 3.95
CA GLY A 93 -16.98 -9.63 5.01
C GLY A 93 -15.75 -10.53 5.19
N ILE A 94 -14.55 -10.00 4.90
CA ILE A 94 -13.27 -10.69 5.09
C ILE A 94 -13.18 -11.27 6.52
N ASP A 95 -12.71 -12.51 6.63
CA ASP A 95 -12.55 -13.20 7.91
C ASP A 95 -11.13 -13.03 8.48
N VAL A 96 -10.09 -13.02 7.64
CA VAL A 96 -8.67 -12.86 8.02
C VAL A 96 -7.90 -12.20 6.87
N GLY A 97 -7.01 -11.27 7.21
CA GLY A 97 -6.08 -10.63 6.27
C GLY A 97 -4.61 -10.81 6.67
N VAL A 98 -3.71 -10.78 5.70
CA VAL A 98 -2.25 -10.63 5.92
C VAL A 98 -1.84 -9.24 5.47
N ALA A 99 -0.87 -8.60 6.14
CA ALA A 99 -0.34 -7.32 5.65
C ALA A 99 0.61 -7.57 4.47
N GLY A 100 0.37 -6.88 3.36
CA GLY A 100 1.20 -6.76 2.17
C GLY A 100 2.05 -5.48 2.16
N ASN A 101 2.71 -5.22 1.03
CA ASN A 101 3.60 -4.08 0.81
C ASN A 101 2.90 -2.76 0.95
N HIS A 102 1.77 -2.66 0.29
CA HIS A 102 1.07 -1.42 0.19
C HIS A 102 0.27 -1.06 1.44
N GLU A 103 0.24 -1.93 2.45
CA GLU A 103 -0.21 -1.56 3.79
C GLU A 103 0.70 -0.49 4.43
N PHE A 104 1.98 -0.45 4.06
CA PHE A 104 2.99 0.43 4.66
C PHE A 104 3.25 1.72 3.87
N ASP A 105 2.67 1.88 2.68
CA ASP A 105 2.85 3.05 1.79
C ASP A 105 2.66 4.41 2.47
N PHE A 106 1.78 4.46 3.47
CA PHE A 106 1.43 5.66 4.22
C PHE A 106 2.04 5.73 5.62
N GLY A 107 2.97 4.82 5.92
CA GLY A 107 3.65 4.69 7.21
C GLY A 107 2.89 3.83 8.23
N TYR A 108 3.65 3.18 9.10
CA TYR A 108 3.12 2.29 10.15
C TYR A 108 2.09 2.97 11.10
N PRO A 109 2.24 4.25 11.52
CA PRO A 109 1.20 4.91 12.30
C PRO A 109 -0.17 4.97 11.61
N ARG A 110 -0.19 5.27 10.30
CA ARG A 110 -1.43 5.30 9.51
C ARG A 110 -2.00 3.89 9.33
N LEU A 111 -1.14 2.89 9.09
CA LEU A 111 -1.55 1.50 9.02
C LEU A 111 -2.32 1.07 10.28
N LYS A 112 -1.84 1.42 11.48
CA LYS A 112 -2.55 1.12 12.74
C LYS A 112 -3.96 1.72 12.77
N GLU A 113 -4.15 2.93 12.28
CA GLU A 113 -5.46 3.56 12.20
C GLU A 113 -6.39 2.83 11.24
N LEU A 114 -5.88 2.49 10.05
CA LEU A 114 -6.64 1.78 9.02
C LEU A 114 -7.04 0.38 9.46
N ILE A 115 -6.12 -0.38 10.08
CA ILE A 115 -6.43 -1.69 10.66
C ILE A 115 -7.52 -1.58 11.73
N ASN A 116 -7.45 -0.57 12.60
CA ASN A 116 -8.49 -0.34 13.62
C ASN A 116 -9.87 0.03 13.03
N ASP A 117 -9.92 0.46 11.77
CA ASP A 117 -11.16 0.71 11.04
C ASP A 117 -11.66 -0.53 10.25
N THR A 118 -10.88 -1.61 10.21
CA THR A 118 -11.31 -2.92 9.66
C THR A 118 -11.92 -3.83 10.72
N ALA A 119 -12.78 -4.76 10.29
CA ALA A 119 -13.55 -5.67 11.15
C ALA A 119 -12.93 -7.08 11.27
N PHE A 120 -11.74 -7.29 10.72
CA PHE A 120 -11.04 -8.57 10.67
C PHE A 120 -9.60 -8.45 11.20
N PRO A 121 -9.02 -9.54 11.72
CA PRO A 121 -7.64 -9.53 12.18
C PRO A 121 -6.66 -9.50 11.01
N TRP A 122 -5.59 -8.73 11.18
CA TRP A 122 -4.44 -8.68 10.30
C TRP A 122 -3.28 -9.49 10.89
N LEU A 123 -2.57 -10.23 10.04
CA LEU A 123 -1.44 -11.08 10.42
C LEU A 123 -0.11 -10.52 9.90
N LEU A 124 0.94 -10.68 10.71
CA LEU A 124 2.32 -10.34 10.36
C LEU A 124 3.30 -11.23 11.16
N SER A 125 3.18 -12.54 10.98
CA SER A 125 3.76 -13.58 11.85
C SER A 125 5.28 -13.62 11.87
N ASN A 126 5.95 -13.28 10.76
CA ASN A 126 7.41 -13.37 10.65
C ASN A 126 8.15 -12.06 10.92
N ILE A 127 7.48 -11.07 11.51
CA ILE A 127 8.09 -9.79 11.92
C ILE A 127 8.08 -9.64 13.43
N VAL A 128 9.23 -9.23 13.97
CA VAL A 128 9.39 -8.92 15.39
C VAL A 128 9.78 -7.46 15.54
N ASP A 129 8.99 -6.73 16.33
CA ASP A 129 9.42 -5.47 16.90
C ASP A 129 10.46 -5.75 18.00
N THR A 130 11.71 -5.44 17.72
CA THR A 130 12.84 -5.63 18.65
C THR A 130 12.73 -4.83 19.94
N THR A 131 11.91 -3.78 19.98
CA THR A 131 11.65 -2.99 21.19
C THR A 131 10.75 -3.75 22.16
N THR A 132 9.76 -4.48 21.63
CA THR A 132 8.76 -5.19 22.45
C THR A 132 9.02 -6.70 22.55
N GLY A 133 9.84 -7.24 21.64
CA GLY A 133 10.08 -8.68 21.47
C GLY A 133 8.86 -9.44 20.95
N LYS A 134 7.91 -8.76 20.29
CA LYS A 134 6.64 -9.32 19.83
C LYS A 134 6.33 -8.89 18.39
N VAL A 135 5.32 -9.51 17.80
CA VAL A 135 4.70 -9.03 16.55
C VAL A 135 4.23 -7.57 16.71
N PRO A 136 4.43 -6.71 15.68
CA PRO A 136 3.94 -5.33 15.69
C PRO A 136 2.42 -5.20 15.94
N GLU A 137 2.00 -4.37 16.89
CA GLU A 137 0.57 -4.11 17.13
C GLU A 137 -0.04 -3.23 16.01
N PRO A 138 -1.35 -3.33 15.68
CA PRO A 138 -2.35 -4.25 16.19
C PRO A 138 -2.40 -5.61 15.45
N MET A 139 -1.39 -5.93 14.63
CA MET A 139 -1.32 -7.20 13.91
C MET A 139 -1.07 -8.36 14.88
N LYS A 140 -1.40 -9.57 14.43
CA LYS A 140 -1.30 -10.80 15.23
C LYS A 140 -0.25 -11.74 14.66
N GLU A 141 0.39 -12.46 15.57
CA GLU A 141 1.36 -13.52 15.25
C GLU A 141 0.66 -14.72 14.61
N PHE A 142 -0.55 -15.04 15.07
CA PHE A 142 -1.41 -16.03 14.44
C PHE A 142 -2.85 -15.74 14.80
N TYR A 143 -3.78 -16.35 14.07
CA TYR A 143 -5.20 -16.30 14.40
C TYR A 143 -5.84 -17.67 14.25
N VAL A 144 -6.75 -18.00 15.16
CA VAL A 144 -7.48 -19.28 15.12
C VAL A 144 -8.97 -18.98 15.18
N LEU A 145 -9.72 -19.61 14.29
CA LEU A 145 -11.17 -19.55 14.26
C LEU A 145 -11.73 -20.95 13.98
N GLU A 146 -13.02 -21.13 14.23
CA GLU A 146 -13.73 -22.39 13.94
C GLU A 146 -14.71 -22.22 12.77
N ARG A 147 -14.71 -23.18 11.85
CA ARG A 147 -15.66 -23.31 10.73
C ARG A 147 -16.02 -24.77 10.56
N VAL A 148 -17.31 -25.07 10.35
CA VAL A 148 -17.79 -26.45 10.11
C VAL A 148 -17.24 -27.50 11.10
N GLY A 149 -17.08 -27.12 12.37
CA GLY A 149 -16.53 -27.99 13.43
C GLY A 149 -15.02 -28.22 13.37
N VAL A 150 -14.28 -27.43 12.58
CA VAL A 150 -12.82 -27.50 12.42
C VAL A 150 -12.20 -26.20 12.92
N ARG A 151 -11.20 -26.33 13.80
CA ARG A 151 -10.34 -25.21 14.20
C ARG A 151 -9.23 -25.03 13.17
N ILE A 152 -9.13 -23.82 12.64
CA ILE A 152 -8.25 -23.46 11.53
C ILE A 152 -7.33 -22.36 12.04
N GLY A 153 -6.02 -22.60 11.94
CA GLY A 153 -4.98 -21.65 12.30
C GLY A 153 -4.45 -20.93 11.07
N PHE A 154 -4.18 -19.64 11.22
CA PHE A 154 -3.64 -18.77 10.19
C PHE A 154 -2.34 -18.15 10.67
N VAL A 155 -1.34 -18.14 9.80
CA VAL A 155 -0.09 -17.41 9.92
C VAL A 155 0.06 -16.55 8.67
N GLY A 156 0.52 -15.31 8.82
CA GLY A 156 0.73 -14.37 7.73
C GLY A 156 2.21 -14.10 7.57
N LEU A 157 2.74 -14.29 6.37
CA LEU A 157 4.17 -14.13 6.09
C LEU A 157 4.35 -13.01 5.07
N VAL A 158 5.45 -12.27 5.22
CA VAL A 158 5.87 -11.22 4.29
C VAL A 158 7.30 -11.48 3.82
N GLU A 159 7.61 -11.08 2.59
CA GLU A 159 8.92 -11.32 2.01
C GLU A 159 9.95 -10.29 2.44
N LYS A 160 11.20 -10.75 2.61
CA LYS A 160 12.30 -9.87 3.04
C LYS A 160 12.69 -8.86 1.97
N ASP A 161 12.70 -9.27 0.71
CA ASP A 161 13.16 -8.42 -0.40
C ASP A 161 12.16 -7.30 -0.68
N TRP A 162 10.87 -7.62 -0.56
CA TRP A 162 9.83 -6.60 -0.50
C TRP A 162 10.03 -5.64 0.69
N ILE A 163 10.27 -6.10 1.92
CA ILE A 163 10.45 -5.16 3.06
C ILE A 163 11.52 -4.09 2.79
N ALA A 164 12.61 -4.45 2.10
CA ALA A 164 13.70 -3.54 1.78
C ALA A 164 13.32 -2.40 0.80
N THR A 165 12.17 -2.51 0.12
CA THR A 165 11.69 -1.50 -0.83
C THR A 165 10.65 -0.55 -0.22
N ILE A 166 10.12 -0.86 0.97
CA ILE A 166 9.11 -0.03 1.64
C ILE A 166 9.78 1.22 2.19
N THR A 167 9.34 2.38 1.73
CA THR A 167 9.75 3.65 2.35
C THR A 167 9.07 3.84 3.71
N GLY A 168 9.84 4.16 4.75
CA GLY A 168 9.30 4.34 6.10
C GLY A 168 9.07 3.05 6.88
N TRP A 169 9.73 1.95 6.49
CA TRP A 169 9.74 0.72 7.28
C TRP A 169 10.37 0.97 8.67
N PRO A 170 9.72 0.58 9.78
CA PRO A 170 10.29 0.82 11.11
C PRO A 170 11.62 0.06 11.32
N GLU A 171 12.70 0.78 11.63
CA GLU A 171 14.05 0.19 11.83
C GLU A 171 14.10 -0.90 12.90
N ASN A 172 13.21 -0.84 13.89
CA ASN A 172 13.10 -1.81 14.96
C ASN A 172 12.37 -3.09 14.55
N PHE A 173 11.83 -3.18 13.32
CA PHE A 173 11.13 -4.36 12.82
C PHE A 173 12.08 -5.27 12.05
N ASN A 174 12.28 -6.47 12.60
CA ASN A 174 13.16 -7.48 12.00
C ASN A 174 12.36 -8.68 11.51
N THR A 175 12.69 -9.11 10.29
CA THR A 175 12.18 -10.35 9.71
C THR A 175 12.91 -11.56 10.31
N MET A 176 12.16 -12.51 10.84
CA MET A 176 12.72 -13.70 11.50
C MET A 176 13.23 -14.74 10.49
N ILE A 177 12.43 -15.07 9.48
CA ILE A 177 12.70 -16.09 8.45
C ILE A 177 11.90 -15.72 7.20
N CYS A 178 12.53 -15.81 6.02
CA CYS A 178 11.87 -15.71 4.72
C CYS A 178 12.51 -16.74 3.78
N ILE A 179 11.71 -17.63 3.21
CA ILE A 179 12.12 -18.46 2.07
C ILE A 179 11.58 -17.72 0.84
N PRO A 180 12.44 -17.19 -0.05
CA PRO A 180 12.04 -16.26 -1.11
C PRO A 180 11.35 -16.93 -2.30
N ASN A 181 10.95 -18.20 -2.18
CA ASN A 181 10.24 -18.92 -3.22
C ASN A 181 9.08 -19.69 -2.59
N ASP A 182 7.86 -19.44 -3.09
CA ASP A 182 6.63 -20.03 -2.55
C ASP A 182 6.62 -21.56 -2.63
N ILE A 183 7.20 -22.15 -3.67
CA ILE A 183 7.27 -23.60 -3.84
C ILE A 183 8.22 -24.20 -2.79
N GLU A 184 9.41 -23.62 -2.63
CA GLU A 184 10.35 -24.03 -1.59
C GLU A 184 9.75 -23.88 -0.18
N LEU A 185 9.04 -22.77 0.06
CA LEU A 185 8.33 -22.51 1.30
C LEU A 185 7.24 -23.55 1.57
N ALA A 186 6.42 -23.85 0.56
CA ALA A 186 5.36 -24.86 0.64
C ALA A 186 5.93 -26.26 0.97
N ARG A 187 7.03 -26.65 0.32
CA ARG A 187 7.73 -27.92 0.61
C ARG A 187 8.27 -27.95 2.02
N ALA A 188 8.95 -26.88 2.45
CA ALA A 188 9.54 -26.76 3.79
C ALA A 188 8.49 -26.81 4.90
N LEU A 189 7.32 -26.19 4.67
CA LEU A 189 6.21 -26.17 5.61
C LEU A 189 5.22 -27.34 5.45
N CYS A 190 5.51 -28.30 4.56
CA CYS A 190 4.69 -29.48 4.31
C CYS A 190 3.26 -29.17 3.83
N ALA A 191 3.08 -28.10 3.05
CA ALA A 191 1.85 -27.81 2.30
C ALA A 191 1.80 -28.70 1.04
N LEU A 192 1.72 -30.01 1.27
CA LEU A 192 1.89 -31.03 0.24
C LEU A 192 0.56 -31.46 -0.39
N SER A 193 0.59 -31.76 -1.68
CA SER A 193 -0.56 -32.28 -2.42
C SER A 193 -1.03 -33.63 -1.86
N PRO A 194 -2.31 -34.01 -2.03
CA PRO A 194 -2.79 -35.34 -1.62
C PRO A 194 -1.97 -36.50 -2.22
N ASP A 195 -1.38 -36.30 -3.41
CA ASP A 195 -0.51 -37.29 -4.05
C ASP A 195 0.87 -37.37 -3.37
N ALA A 196 1.50 -36.23 -3.08
CA ALA A 196 2.76 -36.20 -2.35
C ALA A 196 2.63 -36.74 -0.91
N GLN A 197 1.46 -36.57 -0.28
CA GLN A 197 1.17 -37.14 1.03
C GLN A 197 1.17 -38.69 1.06
N LYS A 198 1.05 -39.36 -0.10
CA LYS A 198 1.13 -40.83 -0.20
C LYS A 198 2.54 -41.35 0.07
N THR A 199 3.56 -40.56 -0.28
CA THR A 199 4.98 -40.91 -0.08
C THR A 199 5.53 -40.30 1.20
N LYS A 200 4.98 -39.17 1.67
CA LYS A 200 5.36 -38.50 2.92
C LYS A 200 4.15 -38.28 3.84
N ASN A 201 4.08 -39.02 4.96
CA ASN A 201 3.00 -38.87 5.92
C ASN A 201 3.16 -37.60 6.79
N ILE A 202 2.42 -36.54 6.45
CA ILE A 202 2.47 -35.25 7.17
C ILE A 202 1.61 -35.21 8.44
N ALA A 203 0.81 -36.24 8.75
CA ALA A 203 -0.12 -36.18 9.89
C ALA A 203 0.59 -35.95 11.24
N SER A 204 1.82 -36.45 11.36
CA SER A 204 2.67 -36.31 12.55
C SER A 204 3.75 -35.24 12.40
N GLU A 205 3.68 -34.40 11.36
CA GLU A 205 4.61 -33.30 11.11
C GLU A 205 3.94 -31.95 11.41
N GLN A 206 4.72 -31.03 11.98
CA GLN A 206 4.32 -29.62 12.09
C GLN A 206 4.33 -28.97 10.70
N GLY A 207 3.62 -27.85 10.55
CA GLY A 207 3.64 -27.06 9.34
C GLY A 207 2.26 -26.56 8.92
N VAL A 208 2.12 -26.21 7.65
CA VAL A 208 0.91 -25.63 7.05
C VAL A 208 0.31 -26.60 6.03
N ASP A 209 -0.99 -26.49 5.77
CA ASP A 209 -1.72 -27.39 4.86
C ASP A 209 -1.88 -26.78 3.46
N LEU A 210 -1.91 -25.45 3.33
CA LEU A 210 -2.16 -24.71 2.10
C LEU A 210 -1.53 -23.31 2.20
N LEU A 211 -0.88 -22.84 1.13
CA LEU A 211 -0.45 -21.45 0.99
C LEU A 211 -1.47 -20.65 0.15
N LEU A 212 -1.78 -19.45 0.62
CA LEU A 212 -2.65 -18.48 -0.05
C LEU A 212 -1.80 -17.21 -0.26
N GLY A 213 -1.41 -16.94 -1.50
CA GLY A 213 -0.42 -15.90 -1.83
C GLY A 213 -1.00 -14.67 -2.54
N GLY A 214 -0.13 -13.70 -2.80
CA GLY A 214 -0.41 -12.45 -3.53
C GLY A 214 0.91 -11.79 -3.94
N HIS A 215 0.92 -10.45 -4.02
CA HIS A 215 2.05 -9.56 -4.36
C HIS A 215 2.41 -9.49 -5.85
N ASP A 216 2.55 -10.65 -6.50
CA ASP A 216 3.01 -10.74 -7.90
C ASP A 216 1.92 -10.45 -8.95
N HIS A 217 0.70 -10.13 -8.51
CA HIS A 217 -0.48 -9.80 -9.33
C HIS A 217 -0.92 -10.91 -10.29
N VAL A 218 -0.41 -12.13 -10.14
CA VAL A 218 -0.77 -13.23 -11.03
C VAL A 218 -1.93 -14.06 -10.49
N TYR A 219 -2.77 -14.52 -11.41
CA TYR A 219 -3.66 -15.63 -11.13
C TYR A 219 -2.89 -16.92 -11.38
N TRP A 220 -2.51 -17.64 -10.32
CA TRP A 220 -1.74 -18.87 -10.43
C TRP A 220 -2.15 -19.91 -9.40
N ILE A 221 -2.30 -21.14 -9.85
CA ILE A 221 -2.69 -22.30 -9.03
C ILE A 221 -1.66 -23.40 -9.23
N SER A 222 -1.13 -23.94 -8.13
CA SER A 222 -0.18 -25.06 -8.18
C SER A 222 -0.82 -26.31 -8.80
N LYS A 223 -0.04 -27.10 -9.54
CA LYS A 223 -0.45 -28.36 -10.19
C LYS A 223 -0.88 -29.44 -9.20
N GLY A 224 -0.53 -29.31 -7.92
CA GLY A 224 -0.85 -30.29 -6.88
C GLY A 224 -2.31 -30.31 -6.44
N VAL A 225 -3.15 -29.40 -6.95
CA VAL A 225 -4.58 -29.44 -6.69
C VAL A 225 -5.25 -30.64 -7.37
N THR A 226 -6.40 -31.11 -6.86
CA THR A 226 -7.12 -32.25 -7.47
C THR A 226 -7.79 -31.88 -8.79
N SER A 227 -8.43 -30.71 -8.85
CA SER A 227 -9.03 -30.19 -10.08
C SER A 227 -9.25 -28.68 -9.97
N TRP A 228 -9.15 -27.95 -11.07
CA TRP A 228 -9.45 -26.53 -11.10
C TRP A 228 -10.19 -26.13 -12.38
N ASP A 229 -11.33 -25.48 -12.22
CA ASP A 229 -12.14 -25.00 -13.35
C ASP A 229 -11.80 -23.54 -13.67
N GLY A 230 -11.73 -23.19 -14.96
CA GLY A 230 -11.46 -21.82 -15.41
C GLY A 230 -9.99 -21.39 -15.35
N TYR A 231 -9.06 -22.32 -15.17
CA TYR A 231 -7.61 -22.06 -15.24
C TYR A 231 -6.87 -23.31 -15.71
N ASP A 232 -5.91 -23.16 -16.62
CA ASP A 232 -5.05 -24.26 -17.07
C ASP A 232 -3.87 -24.41 -16.11
N LEU A 233 -3.80 -25.55 -15.39
CA LEU A 233 -2.72 -25.88 -14.47
C LEU A 233 -1.34 -26.02 -15.15
N GLN A 234 -1.30 -26.10 -16.48
CA GLN A 234 -0.05 -26.12 -17.25
C GLN A 234 0.40 -24.73 -17.72
N THR A 235 -0.34 -23.66 -17.37
CA THR A 235 0.05 -22.28 -17.70
C THR A 235 1.46 -22.02 -17.17
N PRO A 236 2.44 -21.69 -18.04
CA PRO A 236 3.80 -21.42 -17.60
C PRO A 236 3.84 -20.19 -16.70
N GLN A 237 4.45 -20.34 -15.53
CA GLN A 237 4.77 -19.22 -14.64
C GLN A 237 6.26 -19.27 -14.31
N PRO A 238 7.06 -18.26 -14.73
CA PRO A 238 8.52 -18.28 -14.58
C PRO A 238 8.98 -18.58 -13.15
N ASP A 239 8.36 -17.92 -12.15
CA ASP A 239 8.73 -18.06 -10.74
C ASP A 239 8.22 -19.36 -10.09
N ALA A 240 7.46 -20.15 -10.85
CA ALA A 240 6.91 -21.43 -10.45
C ALA A 240 7.31 -22.59 -11.38
N ALA A 241 8.40 -22.43 -12.15
CA ALA A 241 8.89 -23.45 -13.09
C ALA A 241 9.18 -24.81 -12.41
N ASP A 242 9.55 -24.79 -11.13
CA ASP A 242 9.87 -25.97 -10.33
C ASP A 242 8.66 -26.68 -9.72
N ASP A 243 7.42 -26.28 -10.04
CA ASP A 243 6.22 -26.95 -9.57
C ASP A 243 6.07 -28.34 -10.22
N GLN A 244 6.24 -29.38 -9.40
CA GLN A 244 6.14 -30.79 -9.79
C GLN A 244 4.76 -31.38 -9.49
N GLY A 245 3.79 -30.57 -9.05
CA GLY A 245 2.49 -31.06 -8.57
C GLY A 245 2.54 -31.62 -7.14
N ASP A 246 3.60 -31.31 -6.40
CA ASP A 246 3.84 -31.82 -5.04
C ASP A 246 3.37 -30.87 -3.93
N VAL A 247 3.06 -29.61 -4.26
CA VAL A 247 2.69 -28.55 -3.31
C VAL A 247 1.27 -28.04 -3.52
N LEU A 248 0.74 -27.32 -2.52
CA LEU A 248 -0.56 -26.65 -2.56
C LEU A 248 -0.41 -25.14 -2.33
N ILE A 249 -0.59 -24.37 -3.40
CA ILE A 249 -0.53 -22.91 -3.41
C ILE A 249 -1.65 -22.35 -4.29
N VAL A 250 -2.31 -21.27 -3.84
CA VAL A 250 -3.34 -20.54 -4.58
C VAL A 250 -3.03 -19.04 -4.55
N LYS A 251 -2.97 -18.40 -5.73
CA LYS A 251 -2.91 -16.95 -5.93
C LYS A 251 -4.06 -16.53 -6.84
N SER A 252 -4.68 -15.38 -6.56
CA SER A 252 -5.98 -15.01 -7.11
C SER A 252 -5.95 -13.71 -7.90
N GLY A 253 -4.86 -13.43 -8.62
CA GLY A 253 -4.81 -12.30 -9.56
C GLY A 253 -4.63 -10.97 -8.85
N THR A 254 -5.35 -9.94 -9.30
CA THR A 254 -5.25 -8.58 -8.77
C THR A 254 -6.51 -7.76 -9.08
N ASP A 255 -6.63 -6.61 -8.44
CA ASP A 255 -7.50 -5.48 -8.75
C ASP A 255 -8.99 -5.83 -8.86
N PHE A 256 -9.45 -6.78 -8.03
CA PHE A 256 -10.82 -7.31 -8.07
C PHE A 256 -11.20 -7.94 -9.42
N GLN A 257 -10.23 -8.27 -10.27
CA GLN A 257 -10.46 -8.95 -11.55
C GLN A 257 -10.79 -10.42 -11.34
N ASP A 258 -10.15 -11.04 -10.36
CA ASP A 258 -10.20 -12.47 -10.15
C ASP A 258 -10.59 -12.84 -8.71
N LEU A 259 -11.29 -13.97 -8.57
CA LEU A 259 -11.70 -14.53 -7.29
C LEU A 259 -11.60 -16.06 -7.36
N SER A 260 -10.89 -16.66 -6.41
CA SER A 260 -10.80 -18.12 -6.33
C SER A 260 -11.82 -18.68 -5.35
N GLU A 261 -12.70 -19.55 -5.84
CA GLU A 261 -13.51 -20.45 -5.00
C GLU A 261 -12.70 -21.73 -4.77
N VAL A 262 -12.37 -22.05 -3.52
CA VAL A 262 -11.62 -23.25 -3.13
C VAL A 262 -12.49 -24.13 -2.24
N ILE A 263 -12.54 -25.42 -2.54
CA ILE A 263 -13.31 -26.42 -1.81
C ILE A 263 -12.34 -27.49 -1.32
N LEU A 264 -12.18 -27.56 0.00
CA LEU A 264 -11.34 -28.55 0.67
C LEU A 264 -12.20 -29.69 1.21
N THR A 265 -11.85 -30.93 0.85
CA THR A 265 -12.36 -32.12 1.54
C THR A 265 -11.32 -32.56 2.56
N LEU A 266 -11.66 -32.42 3.83
CA LEU A 266 -10.78 -32.74 4.97
C LEU A 266 -11.06 -34.15 5.50
N GLN A 267 -9.98 -34.85 5.85
CA GLN A 267 -10.01 -36.17 6.46
C GLN A 267 -9.37 -36.12 7.86
N ASP A 268 -9.98 -36.82 8.82
CA ASP A 268 -9.41 -37.03 10.15
C ASP A 268 -8.11 -37.84 10.10
N THR A 269 -7.13 -37.39 10.87
CA THR A 269 -5.88 -38.12 11.11
C THR A 269 -6.04 -39.13 12.26
N PRO A 270 -5.14 -40.12 12.37
CA PRO A 270 -5.14 -41.04 13.50
C PRO A 270 -5.05 -40.33 14.86
N PRO A 271 -5.66 -40.88 15.93
CA PRO A 271 -5.45 -40.37 17.28
C PRO A 271 -3.97 -40.28 17.64
N GLY A 272 -3.57 -39.15 18.24
CA GLY A 272 -2.16 -38.88 18.58
C GLY A 272 -1.36 -38.12 17.52
N SER A 273 -1.87 -37.96 16.29
CA SER A 273 -1.27 -37.10 15.27
C SER A 273 -1.22 -35.62 15.70
N ILE A 274 -0.20 -34.91 15.20
CA ILE A 274 -0.02 -33.46 15.40
C ILE A 274 -1.16 -32.73 14.69
N ARG A 275 -1.28 -32.94 13.38
CA ARG A 275 -2.39 -32.42 12.58
C ARG A 275 -3.63 -33.22 12.91
N LYS A 276 -4.77 -32.56 13.11
CA LYS A 276 -6.06 -33.23 13.41
C LYS A 276 -6.85 -33.59 12.15
N LYS A 277 -6.63 -32.84 11.09
CA LYS A 277 -7.15 -33.11 9.76
C LYS A 277 -6.04 -32.87 8.73
N ILE A 278 -6.18 -33.53 7.58
CA ILE A 278 -5.36 -33.30 6.38
C ILE A 278 -6.28 -33.07 5.18
N ILE A 279 -5.78 -32.37 4.16
CA ILE A 279 -6.49 -32.15 2.91
C ILE A 279 -6.44 -33.45 2.10
N LYS A 280 -7.59 -34.10 1.94
CA LYS A 280 -7.74 -35.29 1.10
C LYS A 280 -7.95 -34.91 -0.36
N GLU A 281 -8.64 -33.81 -0.60
CA GLU A 281 -9.00 -33.31 -1.92
C GLU A 281 -9.09 -31.79 -1.87
N ILE A 282 -8.63 -31.13 -2.92
CA ILE A 282 -8.76 -29.69 -3.11
C ILE A 282 -9.25 -29.45 -4.55
N LYS A 283 -10.42 -28.83 -4.66
CA LYS A 283 -10.97 -28.38 -5.93
C LYS A 283 -11.09 -26.87 -5.93
N GLY A 284 -11.06 -26.26 -7.09
CA GLY A 284 -11.39 -24.84 -7.17
C GLY A 284 -11.98 -24.41 -8.50
N GLN A 285 -12.44 -23.17 -8.51
CA GLN A 285 -12.96 -22.49 -9.68
C GLN A 285 -12.43 -21.06 -9.70
N ARG A 286 -11.88 -20.63 -10.84
CA ARG A 286 -11.60 -19.23 -11.12
C ARG A 286 -12.91 -18.53 -11.49
N HIS A 287 -13.22 -17.46 -10.79
CA HIS A 287 -14.27 -16.52 -11.15
C HIS A 287 -13.61 -15.22 -11.60
N VAL A 288 -14.02 -14.71 -12.75
CA VAL A 288 -13.50 -13.45 -13.28
C VAL A 288 -14.62 -12.43 -13.27
N THR A 289 -14.37 -11.25 -12.72
CA THR A 289 -15.32 -10.13 -12.77
C THR A 289 -15.53 -9.72 -14.21
N ARG A 290 -16.79 -9.64 -14.63
CA ARG A 290 -17.16 -9.30 -16.01
C ARG A 290 -17.91 -7.97 -16.07
N GLY A 291 -17.88 -7.34 -17.23
CA GLY A 291 -18.60 -6.10 -17.50
C GLY A 291 -20.11 -6.24 -17.35
N ASP A 292 -20.67 -7.42 -17.56
CA ASP A 292 -22.08 -7.74 -17.41
C ASP A 292 -22.45 -8.33 -16.03
N THR A 293 -21.47 -8.55 -15.14
CA THR A 293 -21.74 -8.97 -13.76
C THR A 293 -22.64 -7.92 -13.08
N PRO A 294 -23.75 -8.32 -12.45
CA PRO A 294 -24.62 -7.40 -11.73
C PRO A 294 -23.87 -6.68 -10.60
N VAL A 295 -24.33 -5.47 -10.28
CA VAL A 295 -23.80 -4.66 -9.18
C VAL A 295 -24.38 -5.13 -7.84
N ASP A 296 -23.54 -5.29 -6.83
CA ASP A 296 -23.98 -5.44 -5.44
C ASP A 296 -24.40 -4.08 -4.89
N GLU A 297 -25.71 -3.88 -4.71
CA GLU A 297 -26.27 -2.58 -4.27
C GLU A 297 -25.80 -2.16 -2.87
N ALA A 298 -25.52 -3.10 -1.97
CA ALA A 298 -25.05 -2.76 -0.62
C ALA A 298 -23.61 -2.22 -0.67
N ILE A 299 -22.75 -2.87 -1.45
CA ILE A 299 -21.38 -2.38 -1.69
C ILE A 299 -21.39 -1.09 -2.51
N LYS A 300 -22.30 -0.97 -3.49
CA LYS A 300 -22.45 0.26 -4.29
C LYS A 300 -22.72 1.47 -3.40
N VAL A 301 -23.61 1.35 -2.43
CA VAL A 301 -23.90 2.45 -1.47
C VAL A 301 -22.64 2.84 -0.69
N ILE A 302 -21.81 1.88 -0.29
CA ILE A 302 -20.54 2.17 0.40
C ILE A 302 -19.59 2.91 -0.54
N VAL A 303 -19.37 2.38 -1.74
CA VAL A 303 -18.47 2.97 -2.76
C VAL A 303 -18.91 4.39 -3.11
N ASP A 304 -20.20 4.62 -3.41
CA ASP A 304 -20.74 5.93 -3.77
C ASP A 304 -20.50 6.97 -2.66
N ASN A 305 -20.63 6.57 -1.39
CA ASN A 305 -20.38 7.45 -0.24
C ASN A 305 -18.90 7.83 -0.11
N GLU A 306 -18.00 6.87 -0.36
CA GLU A 306 -16.56 7.09 -0.35
C GLU A 306 -16.11 7.98 -1.52
N LEU A 307 -16.62 7.74 -2.73
CA LEU A 307 -16.33 8.56 -3.90
C LEU A 307 -16.87 9.99 -3.75
N LYS A 308 -18.08 10.16 -3.22
CA LYS A 308 -18.65 11.50 -2.92
C LYS A 308 -17.79 12.27 -1.94
N THR A 309 -17.26 11.57 -0.94
CA THR A 309 -16.34 12.11 0.04
C THR A 309 -15.03 12.58 -0.61
N ILE A 310 -14.46 11.76 -1.48
CA ILE A 310 -13.23 12.07 -2.23
C ILE A 310 -13.46 13.30 -3.10
N GLN A 311 -14.56 13.33 -3.86
CA GLN A 311 -14.92 14.47 -4.69
C GLN A 311 -15.04 15.77 -3.88
N ALA A 312 -15.63 15.71 -2.68
CA ALA A 312 -15.73 16.87 -1.80
C ALA A 312 -14.37 17.37 -1.27
N SER A 313 -13.36 16.49 -1.18
CA SER A 313 -12.01 16.85 -0.76
C SER A 313 -11.16 17.49 -1.87
N MET A 314 -11.57 17.38 -3.14
CA MET A 314 -10.84 17.99 -4.26
C MET A 314 -10.72 19.52 -4.14
N GLN A 315 -11.63 20.17 -3.42
CA GLN A 315 -11.57 21.62 -3.17
C GLN A 315 -10.69 22.00 -1.97
N ASP A 316 -10.18 21.02 -1.24
CA ASP A 316 -9.42 21.29 -0.03
C ASP A 316 -8.03 21.86 -0.38
N PRO A 317 -7.58 22.91 0.33
CA PRO A 317 -6.26 23.50 0.09
C PRO A 317 -5.14 22.57 0.56
N ILE A 318 -4.10 22.43 -0.27
CA ILE A 318 -2.92 21.61 0.04
C ILE A 318 -1.68 22.47 0.34
N CYS A 319 -1.52 23.60 -0.35
CA CYS A 319 -0.47 24.60 -0.11
C CYS A 319 -0.83 25.95 -0.78
N ASP A 320 -0.02 26.96 -0.52
CA ASP A 320 -0.01 28.22 -1.28
C ASP A 320 1.31 28.29 -2.08
N THR A 321 1.24 28.61 -3.37
CA THR A 321 2.42 28.89 -4.21
C THR A 321 2.70 30.39 -4.27
N GLU A 322 3.98 30.79 -4.21
CA GLU A 322 4.39 32.20 -4.35
C GLU A 322 4.69 32.59 -5.80
N VAL A 323 4.83 31.59 -6.67
CA VAL A 323 5.18 31.77 -8.07
C VAL A 323 4.08 31.23 -8.97
N GLU A 324 4.09 31.69 -10.20
CA GLU A 324 3.24 31.14 -11.25
C GLU A 324 3.71 29.74 -11.66
N LEU A 325 2.76 28.81 -11.78
CA LEU A 325 2.99 27.45 -12.30
C LEU A 325 2.29 27.32 -13.65
N ASP A 326 3.04 27.42 -14.74
CA ASP A 326 2.52 27.29 -16.10
C ASP A 326 2.71 25.86 -16.62
N VAL A 327 1.61 25.09 -16.62
CA VAL A 327 1.54 23.70 -17.09
C VAL A 327 0.96 23.60 -18.50
N ARG A 328 0.84 24.71 -19.23
CA ARG A 328 0.40 24.68 -20.64
C ARG A 328 1.40 23.90 -21.48
N SER A 329 0.90 23.09 -22.40
CA SER A 329 1.70 22.29 -23.32
C SER A 329 2.65 23.16 -24.15
N SER A 330 2.24 24.39 -24.46
CA SER A 330 3.03 25.40 -25.16
C SER A 330 4.25 25.91 -24.38
N ASN A 331 4.32 25.66 -23.08
CA ASN A 331 5.42 26.06 -22.22
C ASN A 331 6.19 24.82 -21.71
N ILE A 332 5.50 23.95 -20.96
CA ILE A 332 6.15 22.87 -20.23
C ILE A 332 6.83 21.82 -21.12
N ARG A 333 6.41 21.70 -22.38
CA ARG A 333 6.95 20.70 -23.33
C ARG A 333 8.09 21.22 -24.21
N VAL A 334 8.49 22.47 -24.01
CA VAL A 334 9.53 23.11 -24.83
C VAL A 334 10.51 23.95 -24.03
N HIS A 335 10.18 24.26 -22.77
CA HIS A 335 10.98 25.04 -21.84
C HIS A 335 11.05 24.36 -20.47
N GLU A 336 12.17 24.61 -19.76
CA GLU A 336 12.24 24.35 -18.33
C GLU A 336 11.15 25.17 -17.60
N SER A 337 10.49 24.55 -16.62
CA SER A 337 9.37 25.18 -15.91
C SER A 337 9.47 24.98 -14.40
N ALA A 338 9.02 25.98 -13.64
CA ALA A 338 9.05 25.93 -12.18
C ALA A 338 8.26 24.72 -11.61
N VAL A 339 7.15 24.36 -12.26
CA VAL A 339 6.33 23.21 -11.87
C VAL A 339 7.00 21.88 -12.19
N GLY A 340 7.68 21.76 -13.33
CA GLY A 340 8.48 20.59 -13.68
C GLY A 340 9.56 20.36 -12.62
N ASN A 341 10.32 21.41 -12.31
CA ASN A 341 11.39 21.38 -11.31
C ASN A 341 10.85 21.04 -9.91
N TRP A 342 9.76 21.67 -9.48
CA TRP A 342 9.18 21.39 -8.17
C TRP A 342 8.76 19.94 -8.01
N VAL A 343 8.09 19.36 -9.01
CA VAL A 343 7.64 17.97 -8.96
C VAL A 343 8.83 17.01 -8.98
N THR A 344 9.82 17.21 -9.87
CA THR A 344 11.01 16.35 -9.92
C THR A 344 11.90 16.48 -8.68
N ASP A 345 11.95 17.65 -8.06
CA ASP A 345 12.64 17.85 -6.77
C ASP A 345 11.95 17.10 -5.63
N CYS A 346 10.61 17.03 -5.61
CA CYS A 346 9.88 16.17 -4.66
C CYS A 346 10.19 14.69 -4.89
N MET A 347 10.35 14.26 -6.15
CA MET A 347 10.65 12.88 -6.51
C MET A 347 12.06 12.45 -6.13
N ARG A 348 13.07 13.30 -6.34
CA ARG A 348 14.49 12.92 -6.27
C ARG A 348 14.90 12.14 -5.03
N HIS A 349 14.35 12.49 -3.88
CA HIS A 349 14.71 11.89 -2.59
C HIS A 349 13.66 10.90 -2.04
N ALA A 350 12.61 10.62 -2.81
CA ALA A 350 11.49 9.79 -2.36
C ALA A 350 11.89 8.34 -2.06
N HIS A 351 12.90 7.82 -2.75
CA HIS A 351 13.35 6.42 -2.64
C HIS A 351 14.77 6.25 -2.11
N ASP A 352 15.41 7.33 -1.63
CA ASP A 352 16.80 7.30 -1.16
C ASP A 352 17.02 6.26 -0.05
N GLU A 353 16.06 6.10 0.85
CA GLU A 353 16.13 5.12 1.95
C GLU A 353 16.06 3.68 1.44
N ALA A 354 15.07 3.36 0.62
CA ALA A 354 14.92 2.04 0.00
C ALA A 354 16.17 1.65 -0.81
N LEU A 355 16.72 2.58 -1.60
CA LEU A 355 17.96 2.34 -2.33
C LEU A 355 19.14 2.00 -1.39
N ILE A 356 19.29 2.73 -0.29
CA ILE A 356 20.36 2.46 0.69
C ILE A 356 20.17 1.08 1.33
N GLN A 357 18.94 0.69 1.66
CA GLN A 357 18.64 -0.63 2.23
C GLN A 357 18.95 -1.76 1.24
N LEU A 358 18.72 -1.55 -0.06
CA LEU A 358 19.09 -2.46 -1.14
C LEU A 358 20.60 -2.48 -1.45
N GLY A 359 21.42 -1.71 -0.73
CA GLY A 359 22.86 -1.64 -0.90
C GLY A 359 23.34 -0.67 -1.99
N TYR A 360 22.46 0.21 -2.45
CA TYR A 360 22.73 1.23 -3.46
C TYR A 360 23.06 2.60 -2.87
N GLY A 361 23.56 3.49 -3.72
CA GLY A 361 23.62 4.92 -3.42
C GLY A 361 22.25 5.60 -3.53
N LYS A 362 22.21 6.89 -3.19
CA LYS A 362 21.05 7.75 -3.43
C LYS A 362 20.79 7.92 -4.93
N ALA A 363 19.56 8.31 -5.29
CA ALA A 363 19.25 8.63 -6.68
C ALA A 363 20.11 9.81 -7.17
N ASP A 364 20.73 9.64 -8.35
CA ASP A 364 21.58 10.65 -8.95
C ASP A 364 20.75 11.80 -9.52
N GLY A 365 19.62 11.47 -10.14
CA GLY A 365 18.71 12.43 -10.73
C GLY A 365 17.35 11.83 -11.09
N VAL A 366 16.49 12.71 -11.61
CA VAL A 366 15.13 12.39 -12.06
C VAL A 366 14.98 12.84 -13.51
N ILE A 367 14.35 12.02 -14.34
CA ILE A 367 13.87 12.40 -15.66
C ILE A 367 12.38 12.09 -15.72
N ALA A 368 11.56 13.14 -15.81
CA ALA A 368 10.12 12.99 -15.96
C ALA A 368 9.67 13.55 -17.32
N SER A 369 8.96 12.74 -18.11
CA SER A 369 8.29 13.21 -19.32
C SER A 369 7.25 14.29 -18.96
N THR A 370 7.33 15.45 -19.59
CA THR A 370 6.37 16.54 -19.38
C THR A 370 4.98 16.25 -19.97
N GLY A 371 4.85 15.20 -20.80
CA GLY A 371 3.57 14.65 -21.24
C GLY A 371 2.70 14.10 -20.10
N ASN A 372 3.32 13.83 -18.95
CA ASN A 372 2.63 13.39 -17.74
C ASN A 372 2.02 14.56 -16.96
N PHE A 373 2.38 15.81 -17.28
CA PHE A 373 1.81 17.01 -16.69
C PHE A 373 0.60 17.46 -17.53
N ARG A 374 -0.52 17.71 -16.86
CA ARG A 374 -1.82 17.99 -17.48
C ARG A 374 -2.45 19.28 -16.94
N GLY A 375 -3.70 19.53 -17.33
CA GLY A 375 -4.48 20.69 -16.92
C GLY A 375 -4.41 21.89 -17.86
N ASP A 376 -3.37 21.97 -18.70
CA ASP A 376 -3.16 22.94 -19.79
C ASP A 376 -3.55 24.38 -19.40
N ARG A 377 -3.04 24.84 -18.26
CA ARG A 377 -3.41 26.12 -17.66
C ARG A 377 -2.26 26.75 -16.88
N VAL A 378 -2.50 27.97 -16.41
CA VAL A 378 -1.59 28.73 -15.55
C VAL A 378 -2.20 28.83 -14.16
N TYR A 379 -1.49 28.34 -13.14
CA TYR A 379 -1.84 28.58 -11.74
C TYR A 379 -1.09 29.80 -11.24
N LYS A 380 -1.83 30.86 -10.89
CA LYS A 380 -1.25 32.09 -10.34
C LYS A 380 -0.75 31.87 -8.90
N PRO A 381 0.17 32.73 -8.41
CA PRO A 381 0.50 32.78 -6.99
C PRO A 381 -0.76 32.79 -6.12
N GLY A 382 -0.80 31.92 -5.12
CA GLY A 382 -1.96 31.71 -4.26
C GLY A 382 -2.24 30.24 -3.97
N ARG A 383 -3.48 29.97 -3.58
CA ARG A 383 -3.91 28.69 -3.04
C ARG A 383 -4.00 27.62 -4.12
N LEU A 384 -3.34 26.49 -3.88
CA LEU A 384 -3.49 25.25 -4.64
C LEU A 384 -4.37 24.27 -3.87
N THR A 385 -5.30 23.66 -4.59
CA THR A 385 -6.19 22.61 -4.06
C THR A 385 -5.71 21.22 -4.42
N LEU A 386 -6.26 20.21 -3.75
CA LEU A 386 -6.00 18.81 -4.13
C LEU A 386 -6.44 18.54 -5.58
N GLY A 387 -7.57 19.11 -6.01
CA GLY A 387 -8.07 18.99 -7.37
C GLY A 387 -7.12 19.61 -8.39
N ASP A 388 -6.43 20.70 -8.05
CA ASP A 388 -5.39 21.29 -8.91
C ASP A 388 -4.20 20.34 -9.08
N LEU A 389 -3.74 19.71 -7.99
CA LEU A 389 -2.67 18.70 -8.05
C LEU A 389 -3.07 17.48 -8.87
N MET A 390 -4.28 16.95 -8.68
CA MET A 390 -4.77 15.81 -9.46
C MET A 390 -5.01 16.17 -10.93
N THR A 391 -5.42 17.41 -11.22
CA THR A 391 -5.52 17.90 -12.60
C THR A 391 -4.15 18.02 -13.26
N MET A 392 -3.13 18.40 -12.48
CA MET A 392 -1.75 18.54 -12.94
C MET A 392 -1.05 17.19 -13.14
N LEU A 393 -1.25 16.24 -12.22
CA LEU A 393 -0.61 14.92 -12.19
C LEU A 393 -1.68 13.81 -12.08
N PRO A 394 -2.50 13.60 -13.12
CA PRO A 394 -3.68 12.71 -13.04
C PRO A 394 -3.34 11.23 -13.15
N PHE A 395 -2.14 10.89 -13.61
CA PHE A 395 -1.78 9.51 -13.88
C PHE A 395 -1.28 8.82 -12.62
N PRO A 396 -1.77 7.59 -12.34
CA PRO A 396 -1.33 6.80 -11.20
C PRO A 396 -0.01 6.08 -11.44
N ASP A 397 0.63 6.27 -12.61
CA ASP A 397 1.84 5.55 -13.01
C ASP A 397 2.93 5.67 -11.93
N PRO A 398 3.45 4.53 -11.43
CA PRO A 398 4.44 4.53 -10.37
C PRO A 398 5.78 5.02 -10.89
N SER A 399 6.54 5.66 -10.00
CA SER A 399 7.93 6.00 -10.25
C SER A 399 8.84 4.79 -10.00
N VAL A 400 9.80 4.57 -10.89
CA VAL A 400 10.79 3.48 -10.79
C VAL A 400 12.20 4.06 -10.76
N VAL A 401 13.17 3.30 -10.26
CA VAL A 401 14.59 3.68 -10.30
C VAL A 401 15.35 2.70 -11.18
N VAL A 402 15.92 3.21 -12.27
CA VAL A 402 16.70 2.44 -13.24
C VAL A 402 18.20 2.68 -13.06
N GLU A 403 18.99 1.62 -13.18
CA GLU A 403 20.45 1.69 -13.25
C GLU A 403 20.88 1.83 -14.71
N LEU A 404 21.39 3.00 -15.08
CA LEU A 404 21.83 3.31 -16.44
C LEU A 404 23.35 3.41 -16.51
N ASP A 405 23.94 2.99 -17.64
CA ASP A 405 25.29 3.45 -17.99
C ASP A 405 25.26 4.86 -18.61
N ALA A 406 26.45 5.42 -18.85
CA ALA A 406 26.58 6.76 -19.40
C ALA A 406 25.92 6.91 -20.78
N ASN A 407 26.00 5.88 -21.64
CA ASN A 407 25.43 5.96 -22.98
C ASN A 407 23.90 5.93 -22.91
N ALA A 408 23.32 5.03 -22.13
CA ALA A 408 21.88 4.96 -21.94
C ALA A 408 21.31 6.26 -21.34
N LEU A 409 22.01 6.89 -20.38
CA LEU A 409 21.60 8.20 -19.84
C LEU A 409 21.64 9.30 -20.91
N TRP A 410 22.71 9.38 -21.69
CA TRP A 410 22.80 10.34 -22.80
C TRP A 410 21.74 10.09 -23.87
N ASP A 411 21.51 8.84 -24.25
CA ASP A 411 20.53 8.46 -25.26
C ASP A 411 19.10 8.73 -24.79
N ALA A 412 18.81 8.58 -23.49
CA ALA A 412 17.53 8.99 -22.90
C ALA A 412 17.31 10.51 -23.01
N LEU A 413 18.34 11.30 -22.73
CA LEU A 413 18.30 12.76 -22.85
C LEU A 413 18.20 13.22 -24.32
N GLU A 414 18.90 12.55 -25.25
CA GLU A 414 18.76 12.75 -26.69
C GLU A 414 17.34 12.45 -27.18
N SER A 415 16.75 11.33 -26.74
CA SER A 415 15.36 11.01 -27.01
C SER A 415 14.43 12.11 -26.53
N ALA A 416 14.68 12.67 -25.34
CA ALA A 416 13.86 13.70 -24.72
C ALA A 416 13.79 15.00 -25.56
N VAL A 417 14.87 15.35 -26.27
CA VAL A 417 14.93 16.56 -27.14
C VAL A 417 14.89 16.26 -28.64
N SER A 418 14.77 14.99 -29.04
CA SER A 418 14.80 14.54 -30.44
C SER A 418 13.74 15.18 -31.35
N ARG A 419 12.58 15.55 -30.80
CA ARG A 419 11.47 16.18 -31.52
C ARG A 419 11.28 17.65 -31.20
N TRP A 420 12.11 18.24 -30.32
CA TRP A 420 12.04 19.66 -30.00
C TRP A 420 12.17 20.52 -31.28
N PRO A 421 11.40 21.62 -31.44
CA PRO A 421 10.47 22.23 -30.48
C PRO A 421 9.01 21.75 -30.61
N SER A 422 8.75 20.56 -31.18
CA SER A 422 7.39 20.00 -31.15
C SER A 422 6.92 19.85 -29.71
N GLN A 423 5.68 20.24 -29.43
CA GLN A 423 5.05 20.14 -28.10
C GLN A 423 4.64 18.69 -27.75
N GLU A 424 5.53 17.73 -28.01
CA GLU A 424 5.36 16.33 -27.63
C GLU A 424 5.67 16.13 -26.14
N GLY A 425 5.10 15.08 -25.54
CA GLY A 425 5.26 14.81 -24.12
C GLY A 425 6.71 14.56 -23.69
N ARG A 426 7.55 14.07 -24.61
CA ARG A 426 8.91 13.61 -24.35
C ARG A 426 9.89 14.65 -23.78
N PHE A 427 9.58 15.94 -23.82
CA PHE A 427 10.49 16.94 -23.27
C PHE A 427 10.66 16.72 -21.76
N PRO A 428 11.90 16.78 -21.21
CA PRO A 428 12.15 16.31 -19.86
C PRO A 428 12.02 17.44 -18.82
N ALA A 429 11.29 17.17 -17.74
CA ALA A 429 11.54 17.82 -16.45
C ALA A 429 12.67 17.07 -15.74
N LEU A 430 13.63 17.80 -15.19
CA LEU A 430 14.85 17.22 -14.60
C LEU A 430 14.96 17.60 -13.12
N SER A 431 15.58 16.74 -12.32
CA SER A 431 16.15 17.12 -11.02
C SER A 431 17.49 16.42 -10.84
N GLY A 432 18.47 17.12 -10.26
CA GLY A 432 19.82 16.60 -10.07
C GLY A 432 20.69 16.51 -11.32
N LEU A 433 20.15 16.87 -12.47
CA LEU A 433 20.80 16.87 -13.77
C LEU A 433 20.74 18.28 -14.38
N ARG A 434 21.79 18.66 -15.12
CA ARG A 434 21.76 19.78 -16.06
C ARG A 434 22.11 19.26 -17.44
N MET A 435 21.37 19.70 -18.44
CA MET A 435 21.60 19.37 -19.84
C MET A 435 21.70 20.65 -20.67
N THR A 436 22.66 20.70 -21.57
CA THR A 436 22.73 21.72 -22.63
C THR A 436 22.48 21.02 -23.97
N PHE A 437 21.66 21.59 -24.84
CA PHE A 437 21.38 21.02 -26.16
C PHE A 437 21.27 22.08 -27.26
N ASP A 438 21.49 21.68 -28.51
CA ASP A 438 21.33 22.49 -29.72
C ASP A 438 20.25 21.86 -30.61
N GLY A 439 19.08 22.50 -30.63
CA GLY A 439 17.93 22.04 -31.41
C GLY A 439 18.10 22.12 -32.93
N SER A 440 19.12 22.81 -33.44
CA SER A 440 19.42 22.88 -34.88
C SER A 440 20.08 21.60 -35.41
N LYS A 441 20.64 20.77 -34.53
CA LYS A 441 21.29 19.52 -34.89
C LYS A 441 20.29 18.39 -35.18
N PRO A 442 20.69 17.39 -36.00
CA PRO A 442 19.89 16.20 -36.22
C PRO A 442 19.53 15.49 -34.90
N PRO A 443 18.33 14.89 -34.79
CA PRO A 443 17.97 14.08 -33.62
C PRO A 443 19.03 13.02 -33.31
N GLY A 444 19.37 12.83 -32.03
CA GLY A 444 20.45 11.94 -31.58
C GLY A 444 21.83 12.60 -31.54
N GLN A 445 21.95 13.87 -31.92
CA GLN A 445 23.17 14.68 -31.81
C GLN A 445 22.89 16.07 -31.21
N ARG A 446 21.76 16.23 -30.51
CA ARG A 446 21.32 17.53 -29.99
C ARG A 446 21.93 17.84 -28.64
N VAL A 447 22.15 16.84 -27.80
CA VAL A 447 22.70 17.03 -26.45
C VAL A 447 24.20 17.32 -26.58
N LEU A 448 24.63 18.42 -25.94
CA LEU A 448 26.01 18.89 -25.96
C LEU A 448 26.73 18.56 -24.66
N GLU A 449 26.03 18.71 -23.54
CA GLU A 449 26.59 18.47 -22.21
C GLU A 449 25.54 17.90 -21.28
N VAL A 450 25.99 16.99 -20.40
CA VAL A 450 25.21 16.43 -19.30
C VAL A 450 26.04 16.53 -18.03
N TRP A 451 25.45 17.07 -16.97
CA TRP A 451 26.09 17.29 -15.68
C TRP A 451 25.23 16.77 -14.55
N LEU A 452 25.86 16.15 -13.57
CA LEU A 452 25.25 15.92 -12.26
C LEU A 452 25.40 17.17 -11.39
N LEU A 453 24.36 17.47 -10.62
CA LEU A 453 24.32 18.67 -9.78
C LEU A 453 24.46 18.32 -8.28
N ALA A 454 25.23 19.13 -7.56
CA ALA A 454 25.34 19.13 -6.09
C ALA A 454 24.76 20.42 -5.50
N ASP A 455 24.45 20.40 -4.21
CA ASP A 455 24.09 21.62 -3.48
C ASP A 455 25.32 22.45 -3.16
N LYS A 456 25.15 23.77 -3.14
CA LYS A 456 26.18 24.67 -2.64
C LYS A 456 26.28 24.58 -1.11
N VAL A 457 27.44 24.15 -0.61
CA VAL A 457 27.69 23.86 0.82
C VAL A 457 27.68 25.11 1.72
N GLU A 458 27.96 26.31 1.17
CA GLU A 458 28.29 27.52 1.95
C GLU A 458 27.12 28.48 2.26
N CYS A 459 25.88 27.99 2.43
CA CYS A 459 24.73 28.81 2.83
C CYS A 459 24.37 29.95 1.86
N LYS A 460 23.70 29.57 0.77
CA LYS A 460 22.62 30.30 0.06
C LYS A 460 22.14 29.32 -1.00
N SER A 461 20.84 29.10 -1.07
CA SER A 461 20.21 28.19 -2.02
C SER A 461 20.79 28.30 -3.44
N GLY A 462 21.23 27.18 -4.01
CA GLY A 462 21.78 27.11 -5.37
C GLY A 462 22.38 25.74 -5.67
N LEU A 463 22.30 25.32 -6.94
CA LEU A 463 22.92 24.11 -7.47
C LEU A 463 24.26 24.47 -8.13
N VAL A 464 25.24 23.57 -8.01
CA VAL A 464 26.53 23.67 -8.69
C VAL A 464 26.79 22.41 -9.50
N ASP A 465 27.49 22.57 -10.62
CA ASP A 465 27.99 21.46 -11.40
C ASP A 465 28.95 20.62 -10.54
N LYS A 466 28.63 19.35 -10.36
CA LYS A 466 29.41 18.41 -9.55
C LYS A 466 30.34 17.58 -10.43
N GLU A 467 29.78 16.97 -11.45
CA GLU A 467 30.45 15.97 -12.28
C GLU A 467 29.86 16.01 -13.68
N GLN A 468 30.71 16.13 -14.70
CA GLN A 468 30.28 16.00 -16.09
C GLN A 468 30.10 14.52 -16.41
N VAL A 469 28.95 14.15 -16.96
CA VAL A 469 28.67 12.79 -17.42
C VAL A 469 29.26 12.64 -18.81
N LEU A 470 30.40 11.96 -18.93
CA LEU A 470 31.00 11.63 -20.22
C LEU A 470 30.49 10.27 -20.72
N ARG A 471 30.20 10.15 -22.03
CA ARG A 471 29.80 8.86 -22.65
C ARG A 471 30.81 7.73 -22.47
N SER A 472 32.08 8.06 -22.23
CA SER A 472 33.15 7.10 -21.92
C SER A 472 33.17 6.63 -20.45
N SER A 473 32.33 7.21 -19.59
CA SER A 473 32.28 6.85 -18.18
C SER A 473 31.74 5.43 -18.00
N THR A 474 32.43 4.64 -17.17
CA THR A 474 31.99 3.28 -16.76
C THR A 474 31.06 3.31 -15.56
N ARG A 475 30.80 4.50 -15.00
CA ARG A 475 29.93 4.68 -13.84
C ARG A 475 28.49 4.32 -14.18
N LYS A 476 27.82 3.67 -13.23
CA LYS A 476 26.36 3.48 -13.24
C LYS A 476 25.66 4.63 -12.54
N TYR A 477 24.56 5.07 -13.12
CA TYR A 477 23.74 6.19 -12.66
C TYR A 477 22.36 5.68 -12.25
N LEU A 478 21.93 6.04 -11.05
CA LEU A 478 20.60 5.70 -10.54
C LEU A 478 19.63 6.82 -10.88
N ILE A 479 18.78 6.60 -11.88
CA ILE A 479 17.88 7.62 -12.40
C ILE A 479 16.43 7.22 -12.11
N MET A 480 15.71 8.11 -11.46
CA MET A 480 14.29 7.93 -11.22
C MET A 480 13.49 8.41 -12.44
N VAL A 481 12.57 7.56 -12.90
CA VAL A 481 11.70 7.82 -14.06
C VAL A 481 10.28 7.30 -13.77
N GLY A 482 9.31 7.57 -14.64
CA GLY A 482 7.99 6.93 -14.56
C GLY A 482 8.01 5.56 -15.24
N GLU A 483 7.19 4.61 -14.77
CA GLU A 483 7.06 3.28 -15.37
C GLU A 483 6.71 3.35 -16.87
N TYR A 484 5.80 4.25 -17.25
CA TYR A 484 5.44 4.51 -18.65
C TYR A 484 6.68 4.71 -19.54
N MET A 485 7.72 5.40 -19.03
CA MET A 485 8.95 5.65 -19.77
C MET A 485 9.83 4.40 -19.89
N VAL A 486 9.89 3.55 -18.85
CA VAL A 486 10.63 2.26 -18.90
C VAL A 486 9.98 1.27 -19.86
N GLN A 487 8.67 1.38 -20.07
CA GLN A 487 7.94 0.67 -21.13
C GLN A 487 8.13 1.30 -22.53
N GLY A 488 9.03 2.29 -22.67
CA GLY A 488 9.36 3.00 -23.91
C GLY A 488 8.36 4.09 -24.33
N GLY A 489 7.46 4.48 -23.43
CA GLY A 489 6.53 5.58 -23.62
C GLY A 489 7.25 6.87 -24.03
N ASP A 490 6.56 7.74 -24.79
CA ASP A 490 7.09 9.01 -25.33
C ASP A 490 8.41 8.90 -26.14
N GLY A 491 8.82 7.71 -26.57
CA GLY A 491 10.05 7.49 -27.34
C GLY A 491 11.29 7.25 -26.49
N TYR A 492 11.12 6.87 -25.23
CA TYR A 492 12.19 6.46 -24.33
C TYR A 492 12.53 4.96 -24.47
N ASP A 493 12.56 4.42 -25.69
CA ASP A 493 12.84 3.00 -25.96
C ASP A 493 14.16 2.51 -25.36
N VAL A 494 15.15 3.40 -25.19
CA VAL A 494 16.42 3.11 -24.52
C VAL A 494 16.27 2.59 -23.08
N LEU A 495 15.16 2.92 -22.41
CA LEU A 495 14.87 2.50 -21.05
C LEU A 495 14.30 1.08 -20.98
N LYS A 496 13.83 0.50 -22.09
CA LYS A 496 13.29 -0.86 -22.12
C LYS A 496 14.39 -1.87 -21.76
N GLY A 497 14.06 -2.78 -20.85
CA GLY A 497 14.96 -3.85 -20.42
C GLY A 497 16.14 -3.39 -19.57
N GLN A 498 16.23 -2.10 -19.22
CA GLN A 498 17.23 -1.63 -18.25
C GLN A 498 16.94 -2.21 -16.87
N LYS A 499 18.00 -2.42 -16.08
CA LYS A 499 17.87 -2.96 -14.73
C LYS A 499 17.11 -1.98 -13.85
N GLN A 500 15.91 -2.38 -13.41
CA GLN A 500 15.14 -1.66 -12.40
C GLN A 500 15.66 -2.08 -11.03
N VAL A 501 16.26 -1.14 -10.30
CA VAL A 501 16.69 -1.32 -8.91
C VAL A 501 15.49 -1.21 -7.97
N LEU A 502 14.53 -0.36 -8.34
CA LEU A 502 13.22 -0.26 -7.72
C LEU A 502 12.17 -0.32 -8.84
N SER A 503 11.35 -1.38 -8.81
CA SER A 503 10.33 -1.69 -9.81
C SER A 503 9.03 -0.92 -9.59
N ALA A 504 8.11 -1.01 -10.57
CA ALA A 504 6.78 -0.39 -10.50
C ALA A 504 5.96 -0.83 -9.28
N GLU A 505 6.08 -2.11 -8.91
CA GLU A 505 5.48 -2.73 -7.71
C GLU A 505 5.83 -2.00 -6.41
N ASN A 506 7.03 -1.41 -6.33
CA ASN A 506 7.50 -0.69 -5.15
C ASN A 506 7.44 0.84 -5.33
N GLY A 507 6.98 1.27 -6.49
CA GLY A 507 6.95 2.67 -6.89
C GLY A 507 5.69 3.38 -6.39
N GLN A 508 5.79 4.70 -6.21
CA GLN A 508 4.64 5.55 -5.88
C GLN A 508 4.35 6.51 -7.01
N SER A 509 3.08 6.89 -7.18
CA SER A 509 2.71 7.90 -8.18
C SER A 509 3.28 9.27 -7.82
N LYS A 510 3.52 10.10 -8.85
CA LYS A 510 4.07 11.46 -8.69
C LYS A 510 3.21 12.33 -7.77
N SER A 511 1.89 12.26 -7.90
CA SER A 511 0.94 13.00 -7.06
C SER A 511 1.02 12.57 -5.59
N THR A 512 1.18 11.27 -5.33
CA THR A 512 1.39 10.73 -3.98
C THR A 512 2.69 11.25 -3.37
N ILE A 513 3.79 11.24 -4.12
CA ILE A 513 5.09 11.74 -3.66
C ILE A 513 5.03 13.24 -3.32
N VAL A 514 4.45 14.06 -4.21
CA VAL A 514 4.28 15.51 -3.96
C VAL A 514 3.44 15.76 -2.71
N ARG A 515 2.34 15.00 -2.54
CA ARG A 515 1.49 15.13 -1.35
C ARG A 515 2.22 14.73 -0.08
N LYS A 516 3.01 13.66 -0.12
CA LYS A 516 3.87 13.21 0.99
C LYS A 516 4.85 14.31 1.38
N PHE A 517 5.54 14.91 0.41
CA PHE A 517 6.41 16.07 0.65
C PHE A 517 5.66 17.23 1.33
N LEU A 518 4.49 17.62 0.83
CA LEU A 518 3.71 18.74 1.38
C LEU A 518 3.26 18.49 2.83
N LEU A 519 2.82 17.27 3.15
CA LEU A 519 2.44 16.89 4.52
C LEU A 519 3.64 16.96 5.47
N GLY A 520 4.79 16.43 5.04
CA GLY A 520 6.04 16.52 5.78
C GLY A 520 6.51 17.95 6.02
N ALA A 521 6.40 18.81 5.01
CA ALA A 521 6.73 20.22 5.12
C ALA A 521 5.84 20.95 6.13
N GLN A 522 4.53 20.64 6.15
CA GLN A 522 3.60 21.15 7.16
C GLN A 522 3.98 20.70 8.57
N MET A 523 4.43 19.45 8.74
CA MET A 523 4.91 18.94 10.01
C MET A 523 6.18 19.65 10.47
N LEU A 524 7.18 19.78 9.60
CA LEU A 524 8.42 20.52 9.89
C LEU A 524 8.11 21.93 10.39
N LYS A 525 7.18 22.62 9.73
CA LYS A 525 6.73 23.96 10.13
C LYS A 525 6.06 23.96 11.51
N LYS A 526 5.19 22.98 11.80
CA LYS A 526 4.56 22.86 13.12
C LYS A 526 5.62 22.62 14.20
N THR A 527 6.54 21.68 13.98
CA THR A 527 7.64 21.38 14.89
C THR A 527 8.56 22.59 15.08
N ALA A 528 8.85 23.35 14.02
CA ALA A 528 9.61 24.59 14.09
C ALA A 528 8.98 25.60 15.06
N ASN A 529 7.65 25.72 15.01
CA ASN A 529 6.90 26.67 15.82
C ASN A 529 6.72 26.21 17.27
N GLU A 530 6.52 24.91 17.49
CA GLU A 530 6.23 24.35 18.82
C GLU A 530 7.50 23.96 19.59
N GLN A 531 8.54 23.49 18.89
CA GLN A 531 9.77 22.93 19.46
C GLN A 531 11.00 23.19 18.56
N PRO A 532 11.52 24.43 18.51
CA PRO A 532 12.61 24.82 17.60
C PRO A 532 13.91 24.03 17.82
N GLU A 533 14.21 23.61 19.05
CA GLU A 533 15.38 22.76 19.35
C GLU A 533 15.23 21.31 18.85
N ALA A 534 14.00 20.82 18.69
CA ALA A 534 13.74 19.51 18.08
C ALA A 534 14.00 19.57 16.57
N LEU A 535 13.58 20.66 15.91
CA LEU A 535 13.87 20.90 14.50
C LEU A 535 15.37 21.05 14.24
N SER A 536 16.10 21.81 15.08
CA SER A 536 17.55 21.98 14.90
C SER A 536 18.30 20.66 14.99
N ARG A 537 17.88 19.75 15.88
CA ARG A 537 18.43 18.38 15.93
C ARG A 537 18.10 17.60 14.66
N LEU A 538 16.85 17.66 14.21
CA LEU A 538 16.35 16.95 13.04
C LEU A 538 17.05 17.36 11.73
N LEU A 539 17.40 18.64 11.58
CA LEU A 539 18.12 19.16 10.42
C LEU A 539 19.64 18.94 10.47
N GLN A 540 20.21 18.62 11.65
CA GLN A 540 21.66 18.44 11.85
C GLN A 540 22.10 16.97 11.87
N THR A 541 21.21 16.03 12.14
CA THR A 541 21.52 14.60 12.19
C THR A 541 21.31 13.90 10.85
N LYS A 542 22.08 12.84 10.55
CA LYS A 542 21.75 11.95 9.44
C LYS A 542 20.35 11.37 9.67
N PRO A 543 19.50 11.27 8.64
CA PRO A 543 18.11 10.85 8.83
C PRO A 543 17.95 9.49 9.54
N VAL A 544 18.88 8.56 9.28
CA VAL A 544 18.94 7.20 9.86
C VAL A 544 19.44 7.18 11.32
N GLU A 545 20.24 8.17 11.77
CA GLU A 545 20.81 8.15 13.14
C GLU A 545 19.83 8.67 14.23
N MET A 546 18.69 9.23 13.81
CA MET A 546 17.75 9.88 14.72
C MET A 546 16.85 8.87 15.47
N PHE A 547 16.59 7.71 14.87
CA PHE A 547 15.62 6.74 15.41
C PHE A 547 16.19 5.82 16.48
N GLY A 548 17.50 5.54 16.47
CA GLY A 548 18.18 4.88 17.59
C GLY A 548 18.17 5.67 18.92
N LYS A 549 17.75 6.95 18.90
CA LYS A 549 17.73 7.83 20.09
C LYS A 549 16.34 8.40 20.45
N MET A 550 15.34 8.33 19.57
CA MET A 550 13.99 8.83 19.87
C MET A 550 13.12 7.79 20.59
N ASN A 551 13.44 7.56 21.87
CA ASN A 551 12.45 7.06 22.83
C ASN A 551 11.52 8.23 23.21
N LEU A 552 10.61 8.62 22.31
CA LEU A 552 9.56 9.59 22.62
C LEU A 552 8.59 8.94 23.62
N LYS A 553 8.77 9.24 24.90
CA LYS A 553 7.78 8.92 25.94
C LYS A 553 6.43 9.48 25.50
N LEU A 554 5.46 8.58 25.31
CA LEU A 554 4.04 8.86 25.24
C LEU A 554 3.67 9.86 26.35
N VAL A 555 3.40 11.11 25.99
CA VAL A 555 2.67 12.02 26.88
C VAL A 555 1.20 11.71 26.65
N PRO A 556 0.47 11.16 27.64
CA PRO A 556 -0.95 10.89 27.47
C PRO A 556 -1.68 12.22 27.22
N PRO A 557 -2.76 12.21 26.41
CA PRO A 557 -3.54 13.41 26.17
C PRO A 557 -4.05 13.95 27.50
N ALA A 558 -3.76 15.22 27.78
CA ALA A 558 -4.28 15.91 28.96
C ALA A 558 -5.82 15.79 28.97
N PRO A 559 -6.44 15.52 30.13
CA PRO A 559 -7.89 15.42 30.21
C PRO A 559 -8.51 16.77 29.81
N LEU A 560 -9.42 16.73 28.83
CA LEU A 560 -10.23 17.86 28.39
C LEU A 560 -11.01 18.43 29.59
N ARG A 561 -10.47 19.45 30.24
CA ARG A 561 -11.22 20.32 31.14
C ARG A 561 -11.54 21.62 30.41
N ASN A 562 -12.85 21.89 30.38
CA ASN A 562 -13.52 23.16 30.08
C ASN A 562 -13.72 23.53 28.61
N VAL A 563 -14.84 23.03 28.08
CA VAL A 563 -15.51 23.45 26.82
C VAL A 563 -16.26 24.78 27.03
N HIS A 564 -15.61 25.77 27.63
CA HIS A 564 -16.18 27.11 27.76
C HIS A 564 -15.13 28.15 27.41
N ASN A 565 -15.06 28.44 26.10
CA ASN A 565 -14.70 29.72 25.46
C ASN A 565 -14.29 29.48 24.00
N LEU A 566 -15.20 28.94 23.17
CA LEU A 566 -14.99 28.86 21.72
C LEU A 566 -16.15 29.50 20.95
N VAL A 567 -16.46 30.75 21.29
CA VAL A 567 -17.12 31.71 20.41
C VAL A 567 -16.56 33.08 20.76
N GLN A 568 -15.46 33.49 20.11
CA GLN A 568 -15.07 34.88 19.78
C GLN A 568 -13.57 34.93 19.44
N SER A 569 -13.29 35.08 18.15
CA SER A 569 -12.11 35.68 17.49
C SER A 569 -12.03 35.04 16.09
N THR A 570 -12.87 35.44 15.15
CA THR A 570 -12.61 36.57 14.24
C THR A 570 -11.20 36.48 13.65
N VAL A 571 -11.14 36.04 12.39
CA VAL A 571 -10.25 36.53 11.32
C VAL A 571 -9.06 37.35 11.83
N ALA A 572 -7.91 36.71 12.05
CA ALA A 572 -6.63 37.38 12.15
C ALA A 572 -5.53 36.41 11.70
N GLY A 573 -4.68 36.91 10.81
CA GLY A 573 -3.84 36.10 9.93
C GLY A 573 -2.72 35.36 10.63
N VAL A 574 -2.39 34.21 10.05
CA VAL A 574 -1.07 33.58 10.15
C VAL A 574 -0.71 33.09 8.75
N SER A 575 -0.24 34.02 7.90
CA SER A 575 0.62 33.65 6.78
C SER A 575 2.04 33.51 7.32
N PRO A 576 2.78 32.48 6.87
CA PRO A 576 4.14 32.76 6.46
C PRO A 576 4.40 32.18 5.07
N VAL A 577 4.67 33.13 4.18
CA VAL A 577 5.53 33.08 2.99
C VAL A 577 6.61 32.00 3.12
N LEU A 578 6.67 31.09 2.15
CA LEU A 578 7.66 30.03 2.01
C LEU A 578 8.83 30.56 1.16
N LYS A 579 9.59 31.50 1.71
CA LYS A 579 10.87 31.93 1.11
C LYS A 579 11.99 30.95 1.49
N ALA A 580 12.01 29.80 0.81
CA ALA A 580 13.20 28.99 0.66
C ALA A 580 13.07 28.14 -0.60
N LEU A 581 13.95 28.34 -1.58
CA LEU A 581 14.39 27.25 -2.45
C LEU A 581 14.59 26.03 -1.55
N VAL A 582 13.80 24.97 -1.75
CA VAL A 582 13.80 23.79 -0.88
C VAL A 582 15.21 23.24 -0.82
N PRO A 583 15.99 23.42 0.26
CA PRO A 583 17.30 22.78 0.33
C PRO A 583 17.05 21.28 0.40
N ARG A 584 17.83 20.44 -0.29
CA ARG A 584 17.68 18.96 -0.24
C ARG A 584 17.47 18.37 1.16
N PRO A 585 18.16 18.82 2.24
CA PRO A 585 17.88 18.29 3.58
C PRO A 585 16.44 18.54 4.04
N PHE A 586 15.79 19.62 3.59
CA PHE A 586 14.38 19.86 3.89
C PHE A 586 13.46 18.90 3.13
N ALA A 587 13.70 18.66 1.85
CA ALA A 587 12.90 17.72 1.05
C ALA A 587 12.98 16.29 1.62
N ALA A 588 14.20 15.81 1.88
CA ALA A 588 14.42 14.52 2.51
C ALA A 588 13.79 14.45 3.91
N ALA A 589 13.99 15.47 4.75
CA ALA A 589 13.39 15.50 6.09
C ALA A 589 11.85 15.55 6.05
N ALA A 590 11.26 16.26 5.10
CA ALA A 590 9.82 16.32 4.92
C ALA A 590 9.26 14.95 4.52
N LEU A 591 9.85 14.32 3.50
CA LEU A 591 9.43 12.99 3.04
C LEU A 591 9.49 11.95 4.17
N ILE A 592 10.57 11.94 4.93
CA ILE A 592 10.74 11.05 6.09
C ILE A 592 9.73 11.37 7.19
N LEU A 593 9.51 12.63 7.54
CA LEU A 593 8.52 12.99 8.58
C LEU A 593 7.10 12.60 8.20
N ALA A 594 6.77 12.67 6.91
CA ALA A 594 5.47 12.24 6.41
C ALA A 594 5.24 10.73 6.57
N GLU A 595 6.30 9.92 6.67
CA GLU A 595 6.24 8.47 6.90
C GLU A 595 6.06 8.12 8.38
N PHE A 596 6.77 8.80 9.27
CA PHE A 596 6.88 8.39 10.69
C PHE A 596 5.97 9.15 11.66
N GLY A 597 5.36 10.27 11.23
CA GLY A 597 4.50 11.08 12.10
C GLY A 597 3.20 10.39 12.52
N GLU A 598 2.78 10.54 13.78
CA GLU A 598 1.36 10.46 14.12
C GLU A 598 0.62 11.54 13.30
N ILE A 599 -0.11 11.14 12.27
CA ILE A 599 -0.82 12.09 11.40
C ILE A 599 -2.15 12.48 12.06
N GLY A 600 -2.01 13.11 13.23
CA GLY A 600 -3.03 13.90 13.91
C GLY A 600 -3.20 15.30 13.31
N LEU A 601 -2.58 15.59 12.16
CA LEU A 601 -3.01 16.68 11.28
C LEU A 601 -3.97 16.09 10.26
N LEU A 602 -5.17 15.86 10.76
CA LEU A 602 -6.31 15.39 10.01
C LEU A 602 -6.36 16.12 8.65
N ASP A 603 -6.31 15.34 7.56
CA ASP A 603 -6.83 15.77 6.27
C ASP A 603 -8.20 16.44 6.50
N SER A 604 -8.60 17.42 5.71
CA SER A 604 -9.89 18.12 5.89
C SER A 604 -11.06 17.16 5.98
N TYR A 605 -10.96 16.01 5.32
CA TYR A 605 -11.85 14.89 5.53
C TYR A 605 -11.79 14.31 6.96
N GLU A 606 -10.62 13.92 7.46
CA GLU A 606 -10.45 13.41 8.82
C GLU A 606 -10.83 14.49 9.87
N ARG A 607 -10.72 15.79 9.55
CA ARG A 607 -11.25 16.89 10.39
C ARG A 607 -12.77 16.80 10.46
N ARG A 608 -13.45 16.56 9.33
CA ARG A 608 -14.90 16.35 9.29
C ARG A 608 -15.31 15.05 9.99
N ARG A 609 -14.56 13.96 9.81
CA ARG A 609 -14.81 12.65 10.46
C ARG A 609 -14.60 12.71 11.96
N SER A 610 -13.47 13.23 12.44
CA SER A 610 -13.23 13.43 13.88
C SER A 610 -14.26 14.39 14.47
N ARG A 611 -14.67 15.45 13.76
CA ARG A 611 -15.81 16.29 14.18
C ARG A 611 -17.11 15.50 14.26
N MET A 612 -17.40 14.58 13.33
CA MET A 612 -18.55 13.69 13.40
C MET A 612 -18.46 12.67 14.54
N ARG A 613 -17.31 12.04 14.75
CA ARG A 613 -17.06 11.05 15.81
C ARG A 613 -17.16 11.71 17.19
N ILE A 614 -16.58 12.89 17.35
CA ILE A 614 -16.76 13.74 18.54
C ILE A 614 -18.23 14.13 18.70
N ARG A 615 -18.94 14.55 17.63
CA ARG A 615 -20.38 14.84 17.72
C ARG A 615 -21.21 13.62 18.13
N LEU A 616 -20.89 12.42 17.64
CA LEU A 616 -21.57 11.17 17.98
C LEU A 616 -21.26 10.73 19.42
N GLN A 617 -20.01 10.82 19.86
CA GLN A 617 -19.60 10.53 21.24
C GLN A 617 -20.15 11.56 22.24
N VAL A 618 -20.17 12.84 21.89
CA VAL A 618 -20.79 13.91 22.69
C VAL A 618 -22.30 13.70 22.76
N ARG A 619 -22.96 13.29 21.67
CA ARG A 619 -24.39 12.93 21.69
C ARG A 619 -24.69 11.69 22.56
N SER A 620 -23.82 10.67 22.54
CA SER A 620 -24.00 9.48 23.38
C SER A 620 -23.70 9.78 24.86
N LEU A 621 -22.74 10.65 25.15
CA LEU A 621 -22.40 11.12 26.52
C LEU A 621 -23.47 12.05 27.10
N LEU A 622 -24.15 12.86 26.28
CA LEU A 622 -25.15 13.83 26.73
C LEU A 622 -26.58 13.30 26.85
N LYS A 623 -26.86 12.03 26.52
CA LYS A 623 -28.23 11.43 26.53
C LYS A 623 -29.31 12.35 25.92
N LEU A 624 -28.98 13.10 24.87
CA LEU A 624 -29.96 13.98 24.23
C LEU A 624 -31.02 13.12 23.51
N PRO A 625 -32.33 13.40 23.70
CA PRO A 625 -33.38 12.56 23.13
C PRO A 625 -33.39 12.66 21.60
N THR A 626 -33.49 11.49 20.97
CA THR A 626 -33.75 11.30 19.54
C THR A 626 -35.14 11.83 19.19
N SER A 627 -35.22 13.08 18.75
CA SER A 627 -36.43 13.63 18.13
C SER A 627 -36.05 14.49 16.93
N LEU A 628 -35.58 13.81 15.88
CA LEU A 628 -35.69 14.21 14.47
C LEU A 628 -35.22 13.03 13.61
N ALA A 629 -35.96 11.92 13.72
CA ALA A 629 -35.95 10.84 12.75
C ALA A 629 -37.42 10.55 12.43
N ILE A 630 -37.90 11.12 11.33
CA ILE A 630 -39.10 10.64 10.66
C ILE A 630 -38.60 9.89 9.42
N PHE A 631 -39.11 8.67 9.25
CA PHE A 631 -38.76 7.62 8.28
C PHE A 631 -37.54 6.73 8.60
N ALA A 632 -37.70 5.90 9.63
CA ALA A 632 -37.31 4.49 9.55
C ALA A 632 -38.23 3.68 10.48
N GLY A 633 -39.13 2.88 9.91
CA GLY A 633 -40.06 2.03 10.64
C GLY A 633 -39.68 0.55 10.50
N PHE A 634 -39.67 -0.14 11.65
CA PHE A 634 -39.83 -1.59 11.85
C PHE A 634 -38.63 -2.48 11.38
N LEU A 635 -37.98 -3.31 12.21
CA LEU A 635 -38.44 -4.16 13.31
C LEU A 635 -37.34 -4.38 14.39
N ASN A 636 -37.78 -4.59 15.63
CA ASN A 636 -37.06 -5.04 16.82
C ASN A 636 -37.89 -6.22 17.41
N PRO A 637 -37.49 -6.95 18.48
CA PRO A 637 -36.33 -7.81 18.79
C PRO A 637 -36.83 -9.23 19.23
N PRO A 638 -36.09 -10.07 20.02
CA PRO A 638 -36.20 -9.93 21.48
C PRO A 638 -34.94 -10.31 22.32
N THR A 639 -34.60 -9.39 23.23
CA THR A 639 -34.22 -9.51 24.66
C THR A 639 -33.78 -10.83 25.29
N ARG A 640 -32.69 -10.77 26.09
CA ARG A 640 -32.57 -11.41 27.44
C ARG A 640 -31.66 -10.60 28.41
N PRO A 641 -31.82 -10.75 29.75
CA PRO A 641 -31.55 -9.71 30.76
C PRO A 641 -30.20 -9.88 31.52
N PRO A 642 -29.79 -8.93 32.39
CA PRO A 642 -28.42 -8.79 32.87
C PRO A 642 -28.14 -9.65 34.10
N MET A 643 -26.89 -10.08 34.28
CA MET A 643 -26.44 -10.73 35.52
C MET A 643 -25.24 -10.02 36.14
N GLN A 644 -25.33 -9.95 37.47
CA GLN A 644 -24.64 -9.08 38.40
C GLN A 644 -23.15 -9.36 38.56
N THR A 645 -22.41 -8.29 38.84
CA THR A 645 -21.06 -8.30 39.37
C THR A 645 -21.04 -8.80 40.82
N ARG A 646 -20.14 -9.74 41.13
CA ARG A 646 -19.67 -10.00 42.50
C ARG A 646 -18.16 -9.96 42.56
N ARG A 647 -17.64 -8.98 43.30
CA ARG A 647 -16.26 -8.93 43.83
C ARG A 647 -16.06 -10.09 44.81
N MET A 648 -14.88 -10.72 44.76
CA MET A 648 -14.28 -11.32 45.96
C MET A 648 -12.75 -11.22 45.93
N GLN A 649 -12.20 -10.97 47.11
CA GLN A 649 -10.81 -10.56 47.39
C GLN A 649 -9.83 -11.75 47.46
N ARG A 650 -8.58 -11.44 47.08
CA ARG A 650 -7.27 -11.84 47.66
C ARG A 650 -7.01 -13.31 48.04
N SER A 651 -5.96 -13.89 47.45
CA SER A 651 -4.74 -14.32 48.17
C SER A 651 -3.66 -14.88 47.23
N MET A 652 -2.44 -14.33 47.30
CA MET A 652 -1.17 -15.02 47.02
C MET A 652 -0.71 -15.70 48.35
N PRO A 653 0.19 -16.72 48.40
CA PRO A 653 1.49 -16.68 47.71
C PRO A 653 2.23 -18.01 47.36
N GLN A 654 3.42 -17.82 46.76
CA GLN A 654 4.66 -18.62 46.81
C GLN A 654 4.98 -19.75 45.78
N ARG A 655 5.94 -19.38 44.89
CA ARG A 655 7.22 -20.05 44.51
C ARG A 655 7.27 -21.59 44.36
N ARG A 656 7.68 -22.04 43.16
CA ARG A 656 8.91 -22.85 42.96
C ARG A 656 9.34 -22.95 41.48
N MET A 657 10.66 -23.04 41.30
CA MET A 657 11.41 -23.18 40.05
C MET A 657 11.07 -24.44 39.24
N ARG A 658 11.20 -24.38 37.90
CA ARG A 658 12.22 -25.12 37.10
C ARG A 658 11.96 -25.02 35.59
N ARG A 659 13.04 -24.68 34.87
CA ARG A 659 13.57 -25.21 33.60
C ARG A 659 12.65 -25.44 32.39
N ARG A 660 13.00 -24.69 31.33
CA ARG A 660 13.33 -25.10 29.93
C ARG A 660 12.26 -25.76 29.04
N ILE A 661 12.37 -25.36 27.78
CA ILE A 661 11.81 -25.90 26.52
C ILE A 661 10.48 -25.25 26.15
N PHE A 662 10.54 -24.33 25.17
CA PHE A 662 9.40 -23.90 24.38
C PHE A 662 9.73 -24.22 22.92
N LEU A 663 8.89 -25.08 22.36
CA LEU A 663 8.42 -25.00 20.97
C LEU A 663 7.10 -24.23 21.02
#